data_AF-A0AAV9DP34-F1
#
_entry.id   AF-A0AAV9DP34-F1
#
_cell.length_a   1.000
_cell.length_b   1.000
_cell.length_c   1.000
_cell.angle_alpha   90.00
_cell.angle_beta   90.00
_cell.angle_gamma   90.00
#
_symmetry.space_group_name_H-M   'P 1'
#
loop_
_entity.id
_entity.type
_entity.pdbx_description
1 polymer ?
#
loop_
_entity_poly.entity_id
_entity_poly.type
_entity_poly.pdbx_seq_one_letter_code
_entity_poly.pdbx_strand_id
1 'polypeptide(L)'
;MEDGFEKSVEDGLNLSKRIYLGKERHSSSSAAPPKPVAAMDRSSTSSVEANHQQHHHHLPTAPMVYAVIGDPAIVDNPDVPSYQPYVYGRCDPPALIPLQMNEIAIDVDCFMDSALVEVRGAWRVHCVMGSRSCNCRLVVPMGEQQGSILGVEIEVSRKSYVTQMIKAEEKESIEKIAMNEGGAFLKPMIFSLTIPQVDGGSIISVKVSWSQQLLYADGQFTISIPFSFPEYVAPFGKRFPKRENINLNVNTGSGEEVLCETTSHPLKERKRQANILYFSYEVDVDAWSKIDFLFSYKVYSNDIFGGVLLNPPSLYDTDQREMFCLYLFPGSNHNRKIFRKEVVFLVDVSGSMLGKPLENAKNALSAALLELAPADSFCIIAFNEETFSFSSYLELATTEMIENAIQWINKNFVAGGGTNIMRPLNEAMDMLSNARDSVPHIFLITDGAVEDERNICRTIKSLIPSRVSMSPRISTFGIGSYCNHYFLRMLAAIGGGHYDAAYDVDSIETRMQRLFARTLSTILTNINIDAFDHVDEFEVYPFNIADLSNRSPLVVSGRYRGDFPDYCKATGTLPDLTNFVTQLKVQRTEATPLNKVFAKQHIDLLTSQAWFSESKLLEEKVTKMSMQYDIPSEYTFMVLLQNNKENNASELVANKIDLQKYNDTKNHKIILVHGLNIGFGDVTATMENLPVGFGEAKPEPEPAEVLIQAVSCCNHIADCCCCMCCIQICNEMNDQCVLVLTLLCTAVSCFACMECCTLCCNSSE
;
A
#
# COMPACT_ATOMS: atom_id res chain seq x y z
N MET A 1 14.42 4.34 4.59
CA MET A 1 14.24 4.45 3.12
C MET A 1 13.67 5.81 2.70
N GLU A 2 12.63 6.31 3.40
CA GLU A 2 12.03 7.65 3.20
C GLU A 2 13.05 8.79 3.29
N ASP A 3 13.76 8.93 4.42
CA ASP A 3 14.78 9.97 4.60
C ASP A 3 15.87 9.93 3.51
N GLY A 4 16.22 8.72 3.06
CA GLY A 4 17.17 8.52 1.97
C GLY A 4 16.62 8.98 0.61
N PHE A 5 15.34 8.73 0.34
CA PHE A 5 14.67 9.21 -0.87
C PHE A 5 14.54 10.73 -0.87
N GLU A 6 14.04 11.32 0.23
CA GLU A 6 13.87 12.77 0.34
C GLU A 6 15.20 13.51 0.18
N LYS A 7 16.25 13.03 0.86
CA LYS A 7 17.60 13.55 0.70
C LYS A 7 18.09 13.43 -0.74
N SER A 8 17.83 12.30 -1.41
CA SER A 8 18.21 12.12 -2.82
C SER A 8 17.49 13.13 -3.73
N VAL A 9 16.22 13.43 -3.46
CA VAL A 9 15.46 14.47 -4.19
C VAL A 9 16.05 15.85 -3.93
N GLU A 10 16.37 16.18 -2.68
CA GLU A 10 17.00 17.46 -2.32
C GLU A 10 18.35 17.64 -3.05
N ASP A 11 19.19 16.61 -3.04
CA ASP A 11 20.47 16.59 -3.76
C ASP A 11 20.27 16.76 -5.26
N GLY A 12 19.24 16.11 -5.84
CA GLY A 12 18.88 16.25 -7.24
C GLY A 12 18.37 17.65 -7.59
N LEU A 13 17.56 18.28 -6.73
CA LEU A 13 17.15 19.67 -6.90
C LEU A 13 18.36 20.62 -6.89
N ASN A 14 19.31 20.39 -5.97
CA ASN A 14 20.56 21.16 -5.94
C ASN A 14 21.42 20.95 -7.19
N LEU A 15 21.43 19.73 -7.75
CA LEU A 15 22.12 19.41 -8.99
C LEU A 15 21.44 20.07 -10.21
N SER A 16 20.10 20.11 -10.23
CA SER A 16 19.30 20.67 -11.33
C SER A 16 19.47 22.19 -11.50
N LYS A 17 19.78 22.92 -10.42
CA LYS A 17 20.06 24.38 -10.45
C LYS A 17 21.19 24.76 -11.41
N ARG A 18 22.02 23.81 -11.81
CA ARG A 18 23.11 24.00 -12.77
C ARG A 18 22.63 24.05 -14.22
N ILE A 19 21.49 23.42 -14.52
CA ILE A 19 20.94 23.30 -15.87
C ILE A 19 20.57 24.70 -16.39
N TYR A 20 21.32 25.17 -17.39
CA TYR A 20 21.06 26.46 -18.02
C TYR A 20 19.93 26.32 -19.05
N LEU A 21 18.80 26.98 -18.79
CA LEU A 21 17.60 26.92 -19.65
C LEU A 21 17.48 28.10 -20.64
N GLY A 22 18.53 28.92 -20.77
CA GLY A 22 18.52 30.11 -21.63
C GLY A 22 17.76 31.30 -20.99
N LYS A 23 18.34 32.51 -21.09
CA LYS A 23 17.62 33.76 -20.78
C LYS A 23 16.87 34.24 -22.03
N GLU A 24 15.56 34.37 -21.96
CA GLU A 24 14.88 35.41 -22.74
C GLU A 24 15.18 36.78 -22.13
N ARG A 25 15.33 37.76 -23.02
CA ARG A 25 15.82 39.10 -22.74
C ARG A 25 14.70 39.98 -22.13
N HIS A 26 15.05 40.71 -21.07
CA HIS A 26 14.35 41.86 -20.43
C HIS A 26 13.10 41.48 -19.59
N SER A 27 12.97 41.80 -18.29
CA SER A 27 13.35 43.02 -17.57
C SER A 27 13.72 42.80 -16.08
N SER A 28 14.80 43.47 -15.66
CA SER A 28 15.15 43.94 -14.30
C SER A 28 15.16 42.98 -13.11
N SER A 29 16.22 42.17 -12.99
CA SER A 29 17.21 42.23 -11.90
C SER A 29 18.21 41.09 -12.09
N SER A 30 19.45 41.43 -12.39
CA SER A 30 20.44 40.49 -12.93
C SER A 30 21.22 39.76 -11.83
N ALA A 31 21.03 38.45 -11.70
CA ALA A 31 22.08 37.57 -11.20
C ALA A 31 23.08 37.27 -12.34
N ALA A 32 24.34 37.64 -12.12
CA ALA A 32 25.49 37.29 -12.94
C ALA A 32 25.87 35.80 -12.73
N PRO A 33 26.59 35.14 -13.66
CA PRO A 33 27.07 33.78 -13.44
C PRO A 33 27.97 33.72 -12.19
N PRO A 34 27.89 32.67 -11.37
CA PRO A 34 28.63 32.60 -10.11
C PRO A 34 30.14 32.63 -10.36
N LYS A 35 30.84 33.52 -9.65
CA LYS A 35 32.32 33.52 -9.57
C LYS A 35 32.78 32.32 -8.73
N PRO A 36 33.97 31.74 -9.01
CA PRO A 36 34.49 30.64 -8.21
C PRO A 36 34.71 31.09 -6.75
N VAL A 37 34.31 30.22 -5.82
CA VAL A 37 34.31 30.49 -4.38
C VAL A 37 35.74 30.54 -3.86
N ALA A 38 36.12 31.66 -3.24
CA ALA A 38 37.30 31.76 -2.38
C ALA A 38 36.99 31.19 -0.99
N ALA A 39 38.03 30.64 -0.35
CA ALA A 39 37.97 29.83 0.86
C ALA A 39 37.25 30.49 2.07
N MET A 40 36.52 29.62 2.79
CA MET A 40 36.04 29.68 4.18
C MET A 40 35.52 31.03 4.71
N ASP A 41 34.22 31.05 5.04
CA ASP A 41 33.76 31.74 6.24
C ASP A 41 32.61 30.97 6.90
N ARG A 42 32.78 30.67 8.19
CA ARG A 42 31.75 30.11 9.09
C ARG A 42 30.89 31.26 9.60
N SER A 43 29.58 31.19 9.42
CA SER A 43 28.64 32.01 10.20
C SER A 43 27.55 31.15 10.81
N SER A 44 27.68 30.97 12.12
CA SER A 44 26.68 30.51 13.08
C SER A 44 25.55 31.53 13.24
N THR A 45 24.29 31.09 13.28
CA THR A 45 23.24 31.70 14.12
C THR A 45 21.99 30.79 14.27
N SER A 46 21.76 30.38 15.52
CA SER A 46 20.50 30.06 16.21
C SER A 46 19.51 29.02 15.65
N SER A 47 19.76 27.77 16.00
CA SER A 47 18.77 26.78 16.46
C SER A 47 18.07 27.28 17.74
N VAL A 48 16.76 27.12 17.94
CA VAL A 48 16.19 25.96 18.67
C VAL A 48 14.65 25.83 18.54
N GLU A 49 13.92 26.74 17.86
CA GLU A 49 12.43 26.72 17.89
C GLU A 49 11.71 26.39 16.55
N ALA A 50 12.43 25.97 15.51
CA ALA A 50 11.85 25.64 14.19
C ALA A 50 11.80 24.13 13.86
N ASN A 51 12.24 23.25 14.77
CA ASN A 51 12.60 21.86 14.45
C ASN A 51 11.48 20.80 14.55
N HIS A 52 10.20 21.16 14.67
CA HIS A 52 9.13 20.15 14.85
C HIS A 52 8.04 20.13 13.76
N GLN A 53 8.19 20.85 12.64
CA GLN A 53 7.19 20.82 11.54
C GLN A 53 7.78 20.70 10.11
N GLN A 54 9.08 20.48 9.93
CA GLN A 54 9.71 20.54 8.59
C GLN A 54 10.06 19.21 7.92
N HIS A 55 9.77 18.05 8.52
CA HIS A 55 10.39 16.78 8.11
C HIS A 55 9.77 15.98 6.93
N HIS A 56 8.87 16.54 6.10
CA HIS A 56 8.28 15.79 4.96
C HIS A 56 8.19 16.57 3.62
N HIS A 57 9.17 17.41 3.28
CA HIS A 57 9.02 18.34 2.14
C HIS A 57 9.23 17.71 0.74
N HIS A 58 9.64 16.45 0.62
CA HIS A 58 10.13 15.92 -0.67
C HIS A 58 9.58 14.56 -1.12
N LEU A 59 8.69 13.93 -0.35
CA LEU A 59 7.88 12.83 -0.89
C LEU A 59 6.88 13.33 -1.97
N PRO A 60 6.68 12.57 -3.06
CA PRO A 60 5.75 12.96 -4.10
C PRO A 60 4.29 12.85 -3.62
N THR A 61 3.52 13.91 -3.89
CA THR A 61 2.07 14.01 -3.63
C THR A 61 1.22 13.76 -4.88
N ALA A 62 1.84 13.30 -5.97
CA ALA A 62 1.19 12.86 -7.21
C ALA A 62 2.16 11.95 -7.99
N PRO A 63 1.71 11.23 -9.03
CA PRO A 63 2.60 10.43 -9.86
C PRO A 63 3.71 11.26 -10.51
N MET A 64 4.96 10.88 -10.27
CA MET A 64 6.16 11.62 -10.70
C MET A 64 7.25 10.69 -11.21
N VAL A 65 8.11 11.20 -12.10
CA VAL A 65 9.29 10.48 -12.59
C VAL A 65 10.55 11.26 -12.27
N TYR A 66 11.58 10.57 -11.80
CA TYR A 66 12.87 11.14 -11.43
C TYR A 66 14.00 10.52 -12.26
N ALA A 67 14.98 11.30 -12.70
CA ALA A 67 16.25 10.76 -13.18
C ALA A 67 17.12 10.36 -12.00
N VAL A 68 17.65 9.13 -12.02
CA VAL A 68 18.56 8.60 -11.00
C VAL A 68 20.00 8.89 -11.42
N ILE A 69 20.67 9.79 -10.70
CA ILE A 69 21.98 10.32 -11.05
C ILE A 69 23.03 9.84 -10.05
N GLY A 70 23.80 8.81 -10.42
CA GLY A 70 24.99 8.39 -9.69
C GLY A 70 26.26 9.15 -10.10
N ASP A 71 26.33 9.62 -11.35
CA ASP A 71 27.45 10.39 -11.88
C ASP A 71 26.98 11.80 -12.27
N PRO A 72 27.30 12.84 -11.49
CA PRO A 72 26.95 14.23 -11.78
C PRO A 72 27.43 14.71 -13.16
N ALA A 73 28.46 14.10 -13.74
CA ALA A 73 29.01 14.50 -15.03
C ALA A 73 28.05 14.26 -16.20
N ILE A 74 27.01 13.43 -16.03
CA ILE A 74 26.01 13.20 -17.09
C ILE A 74 24.92 14.28 -17.15
N VAL A 75 24.85 15.13 -16.11
CA VAL A 75 23.79 16.13 -15.97
C VAL A 75 24.10 17.36 -16.82
N ASP A 76 23.34 17.53 -17.89
CA ASP A 76 23.40 18.69 -18.77
C ASP A 76 22.07 18.87 -19.51
N ASN A 77 21.87 20.03 -20.12
CA ASN A 77 20.73 20.28 -20.98
C ASN A 77 20.94 19.60 -22.35
N PRO A 78 20.09 18.63 -22.75
CA PRO A 78 20.24 17.94 -24.03
C PRO A 78 19.98 18.86 -25.23
N ASP A 79 19.25 19.97 -25.05
CA ASP A 79 18.92 20.91 -26.12
C ASP A 79 19.95 22.04 -26.27
N VAL A 80 20.74 22.32 -25.23
CA VAL A 80 21.66 23.48 -25.19
C VAL A 80 22.97 23.04 -24.52
N PRO A 81 24.08 22.96 -25.27
CA PRO A 81 25.37 22.64 -24.70
C PRO A 81 25.75 23.67 -23.63
N SER A 82 25.92 23.25 -22.37
CA SER A 82 26.31 24.14 -21.30
C SER A 82 27.77 23.92 -20.89
N TYR A 83 28.49 25.01 -20.62
CA TYR A 83 29.85 24.94 -20.11
C TYR A 83 29.77 24.97 -18.57
N GLN A 84 29.67 23.80 -17.95
CA GLN A 84 29.66 23.66 -16.49
C GLN A 84 30.99 23.11 -15.98
N PRO A 85 31.51 23.60 -14.84
CA PRO A 85 32.68 22.99 -14.23
C PRO A 85 32.34 21.57 -13.76
N TYR A 86 33.18 20.60 -14.15
CA TYR A 86 33.04 19.22 -13.73
C TYR A 86 33.10 19.11 -12.21
N VAL A 87 32.10 18.48 -11.61
CA VAL A 87 32.15 18.07 -10.22
C VAL A 87 32.71 16.66 -10.17
N TYR A 88 33.84 16.51 -9.46
CA TYR A 88 34.44 15.22 -9.20
C TYR A 88 33.73 14.55 -8.02
N GLY A 89 33.25 13.32 -8.22
CA GLY A 89 32.65 12.50 -7.16
C GLY A 89 31.35 11.83 -7.61
N ARG A 90 31.17 10.56 -7.24
CA ARG A 90 29.89 9.86 -7.41
C ARG A 90 28.91 10.31 -6.33
N CYS A 91 27.63 10.41 -6.69
CA CYS A 91 26.56 10.56 -5.72
C CYS A 91 26.26 9.20 -5.09
N ASP A 92 26.44 9.09 -3.79
CA ASP A 92 26.07 7.92 -3.00
C ASP A 92 25.39 8.36 -1.70
N PRO A 93 24.06 8.16 -1.54
CA PRO A 93 23.14 7.57 -2.53
C PRO A 93 22.97 8.44 -3.80
N PRO A 94 22.46 7.87 -4.92
CA PRO A 94 22.29 8.62 -6.16
C PRO A 94 21.26 9.74 -6.02
N ALA A 95 21.56 10.91 -6.58
CA ALA A 95 20.66 12.05 -6.58
C ALA A 95 19.45 11.82 -7.49
N LEU A 96 18.28 12.35 -7.13
CA LEU A 96 17.02 12.22 -7.86
C LEU A 96 16.56 13.56 -8.42
N ILE A 97 16.69 13.75 -9.73
CA ILE A 97 16.22 14.98 -10.38
C ILE A 97 14.78 14.76 -10.88
N PRO A 98 13.77 15.50 -10.38
CA PRO A 98 12.40 15.43 -10.90
C PRO A 98 12.38 15.77 -12.39
N LEU A 99 11.73 14.95 -13.21
CA LEU A 99 11.63 15.17 -14.65
C LEU A 99 10.53 16.18 -14.99
N GLN A 100 10.71 16.82 -16.15
CA GLN A 100 9.71 17.74 -16.67
C GLN A 100 8.47 16.96 -17.10
N MET A 101 7.31 17.29 -16.57
CA MET A 101 6.03 16.75 -17.04
C MET A 101 5.50 17.60 -18.21
N ASN A 102 4.97 16.94 -19.25
CA ASN A 102 4.39 17.58 -20.44
C ASN A 102 2.87 17.49 -20.44
N GLU A 103 2.32 16.35 -20.07
CA GLU A 103 0.88 16.11 -19.97
C GLU A 103 0.59 15.13 -18.84
N ILE A 104 -0.60 15.28 -18.26
CA ILE A 104 -1.14 14.35 -17.27
C ILE A 104 -2.65 14.19 -17.50
N ALA A 105 -3.10 12.95 -17.47
CA ALA A 105 -4.49 12.57 -17.59
C ALA A 105 -4.83 11.58 -16.49
N ILE A 106 -6.01 11.70 -15.91
CA ILE A 106 -6.56 10.75 -14.95
C ILE A 106 -7.95 10.34 -15.39
N ASP A 107 -8.21 9.04 -15.35
CA ASP A 107 -9.52 8.44 -15.59
C ASP A 107 -9.93 7.69 -14.32
N VAL A 108 -11.08 8.04 -13.78
CA VAL A 108 -11.60 7.53 -12.51
C VAL A 108 -12.96 6.89 -12.77
N ASP A 109 -13.04 5.57 -12.62
CA ASP A 109 -14.28 4.81 -12.70
C ASP A 109 -14.71 4.36 -11.30
N CYS A 110 -15.69 5.05 -10.71
CA CYS A 110 -16.30 4.68 -9.44
C CYS A 110 -17.44 3.69 -9.66
N PHE A 111 -17.35 2.53 -9.02
CA PHE A 111 -18.37 1.50 -9.00
C PHE A 111 -18.74 1.15 -7.56
N MET A 112 -19.99 1.43 -7.17
CA MET A 112 -20.50 1.15 -5.82
C MET A 112 -19.62 1.75 -4.71
N ASP A 113 -18.80 0.94 -4.04
CA ASP A 113 -17.89 1.30 -2.93
C ASP A 113 -16.40 1.27 -3.34
N SER A 114 -16.10 1.07 -4.62
CA SER A 114 -14.76 0.90 -5.14
C SER A 114 -14.50 1.82 -6.33
N ALA A 115 -13.24 2.14 -6.59
CA ALA A 115 -12.82 2.91 -7.75
C ALA A 115 -11.64 2.25 -8.46
N LEU A 116 -11.69 2.28 -9.78
CA LEU A 116 -10.57 1.95 -10.67
C LEU A 116 -10.01 3.26 -11.18
N VAL A 117 -8.71 3.48 -10.96
CA VAL A 117 -8.02 4.71 -11.36
C VAL A 117 -6.94 4.36 -12.37
N GLU A 118 -6.92 5.09 -13.47
CA GLU A 118 -5.84 5.07 -14.46
C GLU A 118 -5.24 6.48 -14.55
N VAL A 119 -3.92 6.58 -14.41
CA VAL A 119 -3.17 7.82 -14.66
C VAL A 119 -2.26 7.61 -15.86
N ARG A 120 -2.33 8.54 -16.81
CA ARG A 120 -1.47 8.60 -17.99
C ARG A 120 -0.69 9.89 -17.97
N GLY A 121 0.61 9.84 -18.21
CA GLY A 121 1.41 11.06 -18.32
C GLY A 121 2.63 10.89 -19.20
N ALA A 122 3.23 12.01 -19.58
CA ALA A 122 4.47 12.03 -20.34
C ALA A 122 5.52 12.93 -19.67
N TRP A 123 6.70 12.38 -19.42
CA TRP A 123 7.83 13.08 -18.81
C TRP A 123 9.02 13.13 -19.74
N ARG A 124 9.74 14.25 -19.73
CA ARG A 124 10.94 14.46 -20.53
C ARG A 124 12.20 14.38 -19.67
N VAL A 125 13.18 13.60 -20.14
CA VAL A 125 14.52 13.50 -19.53
C VAL A 125 15.36 14.72 -19.90
N HIS A 126 14.98 15.89 -19.39
CA HIS A 126 15.56 17.19 -19.76
C HIS A 126 16.91 17.49 -19.09
N CYS A 127 17.33 16.68 -18.12
CA CYS A 127 18.49 16.94 -17.27
C CYS A 127 19.70 16.06 -17.59
N VAL A 128 19.62 15.19 -18.60
CA VAL A 128 20.71 14.28 -18.97
C VAL A 128 21.17 14.60 -20.39
N MET A 129 22.48 14.63 -20.60
CA MET A 129 23.09 14.80 -21.92
C MET A 129 22.50 13.82 -22.94
N GLY A 130 22.21 14.27 -24.16
CA GLY A 130 21.65 13.42 -25.22
C GLY A 130 22.55 12.24 -25.65
N SER A 131 23.85 12.26 -25.32
CA SER A 131 24.78 11.15 -25.56
C SER A 131 24.90 10.15 -24.40
N ARG A 132 24.16 10.38 -23.31
CA ARG A 132 24.18 9.57 -22.09
C ARG A 132 22.79 9.04 -21.77
N SER A 133 22.76 8.02 -20.92
CA SER A 133 21.54 7.41 -20.39
C SER A 133 21.61 7.32 -18.87
N CYS A 134 20.46 7.38 -18.20
CA CYS A 134 20.36 7.11 -16.78
C CYS A 134 19.21 6.12 -16.50
N ASN A 135 19.13 5.63 -15.28
CA ASN A 135 17.89 4.99 -14.82
C ASN A 135 16.88 6.09 -14.48
N CYS A 136 15.59 5.81 -14.67
CA CYS A 136 14.50 6.70 -14.26
C CYS A 136 13.62 5.99 -13.25
N ARG A 137 13.19 6.66 -12.19
CA ARG A 137 12.34 6.10 -11.14
C ARG A 137 10.97 6.73 -11.19
N LEU A 138 9.96 5.94 -11.53
CA LEU A 138 8.55 6.28 -11.40
C LEU A 138 8.15 6.11 -9.95
N VAL A 139 7.42 7.08 -9.40
CA VAL A 139 6.85 7.03 -8.05
C VAL A 139 5.38 7.41 -8.13
N VAL A 140 4.50 6.56 -7.60
CA VAL A 140 3.05 6.63 -7.72
C VAL A 140 2.45 6.58 -6.32
N PRO A 141 2.14 7.74 -5.71
CA PRO A 141 1.30 7.79 -4.52
C PRO A 141 -0.15 7.45 -4.90
N MET A 142 -0.71 6.47 -4.20
CA MET A 142 -2.12 6.10 -4.22
C MET A 142 -2.81 6.75 -3.01
N GLY A 143 -4.14 6.94 -3.08
CA GLY A 143 -4.90 7.53 -1.97
C GLY A 143 -4.73 6.75 -0.67
N GLU A 144 -4.96 7.40 0.47
CA GLU A 144 -4.81 6.82 1.82
C GLU A 144 -5.73 5.61 2.09
N GLN A 145 -6.71 5.35 1.22
CA GLN A 145 -7.60 4.20 1.30
C GLN A 145 -6.87 2.90 0.92
N GLN A 146 -7.47 1.73 1.15
CA GLN A 146 -6.87 0.45 0.74
C GLN A 146 -6.74 0.40 -0.79
N GLY A 147 -5.56 0.78 -1.28
CA GLY A 147 -5.18 0.76 -2.69
C GLY A 147 -4.44 -0.52 -3.07
N SER A 148 -4.58 -0.95 -4.33
CA SER A 148 -3.81 -2.06 -4.88
C SER A 148 -3.42 -1.74 -6.32
N ILE A 149 -2.12 -1.79 -6.60
CA ILE A 149 -1.58 -1.61 -7.94
C ILE A 149 -2.10 -2.73 -8.85
N LEU A 150 -2.64 -2.36 -10.01
CA LEU A 150 -3.14 -3.28 -11.03
C LEU A 150 -2.13 -3.45 -12.17
N GLY A 151 -1.35 -2.41 -12.47
CA GLY A 151 -0.28 -2.54 -13.44
C GLY A 151 0.31 -1.22 -13.89
N VAL A 152 1.46 -1.32 -14.56
CA VAL A 152 2.18 -0.21 -15.15
C VAL A 152 2.62 -0.58 -16.56
N GLU A 153 2.30 0.29 -17.50
CA GLU A 153 2.76 0.27 -18.89
C GLU A 153 3.63 1.51 -19.12
N ILE A 154 4.82 1.32 -19.67
CA ILE A 154 5.78 2.41 -19.91
C ILE A 154 6.29 2.30 -21.33
N GLU A 155 6.25 3.40 -22.06
CA GLU A 155 6.85 3.52 -23.37
C GLU A 155 7.99 4.53 -23.37
N VAL A 156 9.11 4.10 -23.94
CA VAL A 156 10.31 4.90 -24.20
C VAL A 156 10.68 4.68 -25.67
N SER A 157 11.35 5.64 -26.31
CA SER A 157 11.67 5.68 -27.74
C SER A 157 11.79 4.32 -28.47
N ARG A 158 12.58 3.37 -27.96
CA ARG A 158 12.77 2.03 -28.59
C ARG A 158 12.36 0.84 -27.72
N LYS A 159 11.87 1.09 -26.51
CA LYS A 159 11.59 0.06 -25.50
C LYS A 159 10.19 0.26 -24.93
N SER A 160 9.50 -0.83 -24.62
CA SER A 160 8.29 -0.79 -23.81
C SER A 160 8.47 -1.68 -22.60
N TYR A 161 7.88 -1.28 -21.48
CA TYR A 161 7.88 -2.05 -20.26
C TYR A 161 6.45 -2.29 -19.82
N VAL A 162 6.13 -3.50 -19.39
CA VAL A 162 4.80 -3.86 -18.89
C VAL A 162 4.94 -4.73 -17.66
N THR A 163 4.14 -4.45 -16.64
CA THR A 163 4.07 -5.30 -15.46
C THR A 163 3.25 -6.56 -15.74
N GLN A 164 3.68 -7.70 -15.23
CA GLN A 164 2.93 -8.95 -15.31
C GLN A 164 3.01 -9.72 -13.98
N MET A 165 1.90 -10.37 -13.60
CA MET A 165 1.86 -11.27 -12.45
C MET A 165 2.35 -12.68 -12.79
N ILE A 166 3.20 -13.23 -11.93
CA ILE A 166 3.80 -14.56 -12.02
C ILE A 166 3.57 -15.33 -10.70
N LYS A 167 3.58 -16.66 -10.76
CA LYS A 167 3.42 -17.53 -9.58
C LYS A 167 4.62 -17.44 -8.64
N ALA A 168 4.38 -17.41 -7.33
CA ALA A 168 5.44 -17.36 -6.31
C ALA A 168 6.48 -18.49 -6.41
N GLU A 169 6.09 -19.69 -6.82
CA GLU A 169 7.00 -20.84 -6.99
C GLU A 169 8.11 -20.58 -8.03
N GLU A 170 7.88 -19.69 -8.99
CA GLU A 170 8.84 -19.36 -10.04
C GLU A 170 9.86 -18.29 -9.58
N LYS A 171 9.67 -17.70 -8.39
CA LYS A 171 10.46 -16.57 -7.87
C LYS A 171 11.95 -16.87 -7.80
N GLU A 172 12.35 -17.98 -7.17
CA GLU A 172 13.78 -18.34 -7.04
C GLU A 172 14.46 -18.54 -8.40
N SER A 173 13.71 -19.04 -9.39
CA SER A 173 14.24 -19.23 -10.75
C SER A 173 14.42 -17.89 -11.48
N ILE A 174 13.52 -16.94 -11.24
CA ILE A 174 13.54 -15.61 -11.84
C ILE A 174 14.57 -14.71 -11.13
N GLU A 175 14.72 -14.78 -9.81
CA GLU A 175 15.73 -14.03 -9.05
C GLU A 175 17.16 -14.31 -9.52
N LYS A 176 17.43 -15.53 -10.03
CA LYS A 176 18.74 -15.87 -10.62
C LYS A 176 19.02 -15.17 -11.95
N ILE A 177 17.99 -14.68 -12.64
CA ILE A 177 18.06 -14.15 -14.01
C ILE A 177 17.69 -12.65 -14.04
N ALA A 178 16.90 -12.18 -13.07
CA ALA A 178 16.41 -10.82 -12.98
C ALA A 178 17.49 -9.83 -12.51
N MET A 179 17.35 -8.57 -12.90
CA MET A 179 18.18 -7.49 -12.36
C MET A 179 17.64 -7.10 -10.96
N ASN A 180 18.51 -7.01 -9.96
CA ASN A 180 18.17 -6.63 -8.57
C ASN A 180 17.76 -5.14 -8.41
N GLU A 181 17.81 -4.33 -9.47
CA GLU A 181 17.39 -2.92 -9.46
C GLU A 181 15.86 -2.79 -9.67
N GLY A 182 15.10 -3.51 -8.85
CA GLY A 182 13.65 -3.67 -8.96
C GLY A 182 12.82 -2.59 -8.26
N GLY A 183 11.62 -2.33 -8.78
CA GLY A 183 10.63 -1.46 -8.11
C GLY A 183 10.18 -2.01 -6.76
N ALA A 184 9.80 -1.13 -5.84
CA ALA A 184 9.26 -1.48 -4.52
C ALA A 184 8.32 -0.38 -3.99
N PHE A 185 7.50 -0.72 -2.99
CA PHE A 185 6.77 0.29 -2.21
C PHE A 185 7.74 1.07 -1.31
N LEU A 186 7.76 2.40 -1.45
CA LEU A 186 8.49 3.30 -0.53
C LEU A 186 7.73 3.46 0.79
N LYS A 187 6.40 3.49 0.66
CA LYS A 187 5.38 3.42 1.72
C LYS A 187 4.27 2.50 1.22
N PRO A 188 3.42 1.96 2.10
CA PRO A 188 2.28 1.12 1.71
C PRO A 188 1.43 1.70 0.56
N MET A 189 1.32 3.03 0.51
CA MET A 189 0.56 3.76 -0.51
C MET A 189 1.42 4.39 -1.62
N ILE A 190 2.75 4.28 -1.58
CA ILE A 190 3.65 4.91 -2.56
C ILE A 190 4.43 3.85 -3.31
N PHE A 191 3.91 3.46 -4.47
CA PHE A 191 4.56 2.49 -5.35
C PHE A 191 5.73 3.13 -6.09
N SER A 192 6.87 2.45 -6.21
CA SER A 192 7.98 2.93 -7.03
C SER A 192 8.48 1.86 -7.99
N LEU A 193 8.92 2.30 -9.18
CA LEU A 193 9.41 1.42 -10.23
C LEU A 193 10.58 2.06 -10.96
N THR A 194 11.69 1.31 -11.09
CA THR A 194 12.88 1.78 -11.80
C THR A 194 12.87 1.29 -13.25
N ILE A 195 13.06 2.23 -14.17
CA ILE A 195 13.15 2.06 -15.61
C ILE A 195 14.63 2.19 -15.99
N PRO A 196 15.28 1.10 -16.45
CA PRO A 196 16.71 1.15 -16.71
C PRO A 196 17.04 1.77 -18.07
N GLN A 197 18.17 2.49 -18.13
CA GLN A 197 18.79 2.96 -19.37
C GLN A 197 17.84 3.74 -20.30
N VAL A 198 17.40 4.90 -19.83
CA VAL A 198 16.65 5.91 -20.59
C VAL A 198 17.60 7.00 -21.08
N ASP A 199 17.57 7.28 -22.38
CA ASP A 199 18.46 8.25 -23.01
C ASP A 199 18.05 9.71 -22.70
N GLY A 200 19.04 10.58 -22.54
CA GLY A 200 18.82 12.02 -22.36
C GLY A 200 17.99 12.64 -23.49
N GLY A 201 17.05 13.51 -23.12
CA GLY A 201 16.11 14.16 -24.05
C GLY A 201 14.90 13.31 -24.45
N SER A 202 14.86 12.01 -24.12
CA SER A 202 13.73 11.13 -24.43
C SER A 202 12.45 11.51 -23.68
N ILE A 203 11.32 11.09 -24.22
CA ILE A 203 10.01 11.16 -23.57
C ILE A 203 9.67 9.77 -23.04
N ILE A 204 9.27 9.73 -21.77
CA ILE A 204 8.76 8.56 -21.07
C ILE A 204 7.24 8.73 -20.98
N SER A 205 6.49 7.89 -21.67
CA SER A 205 5.04 7.82 -21.52
C SER A 205 4.72 6.73 -20.51
N VAL A 206 3.96 7.06 -19.47
CA VAL A 206 3.57 6.13 -18.41
C VAL A 206 2.05 6.04 -18.36
N LYS A 207 1.55 4.81 -18.23
CA LYS A 207 0.19 4.50 -17.85
C LYS A 207 0.25 3.62 -16.61
N VAL A 208 -0.36 4.05 -15.53
CA VAL A 208 -0.44 3.29 -14.28
C VAL A 208 -1.90 3.12 -13.88
N SER A 209 -2.26 1.92 -13.44
CA SER A 209 -3.61 1.60 -13.01
C SER A 209 -3.60 1.02 -11.61
N TRP A 210 -4.52 1.45 -10.76
CA TRP A 210 -4.74 0.87 -9.44
C TRP A 210 -6.23 0.85 -9.09
N SER A 211 -6.60 0.00 -8.13
CA SER A 211 -7.93 0.02 -7.50
C SER A 211 -7.83 0.59 -6.10
N GLN A 212 -8.86 1.31 -5.63
CA GLN A 212 -8.97 1.73 -4.24
C GLN A 212 -10.42 1.70 -3.76
N GLN A 213 -10.63 1.56 -2.45
CA GLN A 213 -11.96 1.71 -1.86
C GLN A 213 -12.36 3.17 -1.72
N LEU A 214 -13.65 3.45 -1.90
CA LEU A 214 -14.27 4.75 -1.63
C LEU A 214 -14.47 4.92 -0.13
N LEU A 215 -14.30 6.14 0.37
CA LEU A 215 -14.66 6.45 1.74
C LEU A 215 -16.17 6.70 1.79
N TYR A 216 -16.88 5.95 2.64
CA TYR A 216 -18.28 6.23 2.96
C TYR A 216 -18.38 6.78 4.38
N ALA A 217 -18.91 7.99 4.52
CA ALA A 217 -19.17 8.63 5.81
C ALA A 217 -20.45 9.48 5.71
N ASP A 218 -21.31 9.39 6.72
CA ASP A 218 -22.53 10.22 6.84
C ASP A 218 -23.41 10.27 5.57
N GLY A 219 -23.56 9.13 4.87
CA GLY A 219 -24.37 9.03 3.67
C GLY A 219 -23.68 9.48 2.37
N GLN A 220 -22.39 9.83 2.44
CA GLN A 220 -21.62 10.37 1.34
C GLN A 220 -20.44 9.46 0.99
N PHE A 221 -20.27 9.20 -0.31
CA PHE A 221 -19.07 8.62 -0.88
C PHE A 221 -18.08 9.73 -1.25
N THR A 222 -16.82 9.50 -0.92
CA THR A 222 -15.72 10.41 -1.23
C THR A 222 -14.56 9.63 -1.83
N ILE A 223 -14.04 10.13 -2.96
CA ILE A 223 -12.78 9.70 -3.55
C ILE A 223 -11.77 10.84 -3.46
N SER A 224 -10.57 10.52 -2.98
CA SER A 224 -9.41 11.40 -2.99
C SER A 224 -8.29 10.70 -3.75
N ILE A 225 -7.71 11.40 -4.73
CA ILE A 225 -6.61 10.89 -5.54
C ILE A 225 -5.48 11.93 -5.53
N PRO A 226 -4.25 11.53 -5.15
CA PRO A 226 -3.07 12.39 -5.19
C PRO A 226 -2.88 13.01 -6.59
N PHE A 227 -3.01 14.34 -6.67
CA PHE A 227 -2.95 15.10 -7.92
C PHE A 227 -2.33 16.50 -7.74
N SER A 228 -1.69 16.74 -6.60
CA SER A 228 -0.93 17.94 -6.32
C SER A 228 0.52 17.80 -6.78
N PHE A 229 0.95 18.64 -7.72
CA PHE A 229 2.28 18.63 -8.31
C PHE A 229 3.15 19.79 -7.80
N PRO A 230 4.41 19.53 -7.41
CA PRO A 230 5.31 20.59 -6.96
C PRO A 230 5.85 21.43 -8.13
N GLU A 231 6.24 22.68 -7.85
CA GLU A 231 6.64 23.65 -8.88
C GLU A 231 7.83 23.19 -9.74
N TYR A 232 8.76 22.44 -9.14
CA TYR A 232 9.99 21.98 -9.81
C TYR A 232 9.77 20.91 -10.88
N VAL A 233 8.55 20.38 -11.05
CA VAL A 233 8.16 19.49 -12.17
C VAL A 233 8.00 20.26 -13.48
N ALA A 234 7.96 21.59 -13.41
CA ALA A 234 8.00 22.48 -14.56
C ALA A 234 9.29 23.32 -14.54
N PRO A 235 10.35 22.93 -15.27
CA PRO A 235 11.62 23.65 -15.23
C PRO A 235 11.48 25.10 -15.72
N PHE A 236 12.27 26.00 -15.13
CA PHE A 236 12.24 27.44 -15.41
C PHE A 236 12.77 27.78 -16.81
N GLY A 237 11.96 28.33 -17.71
CA GLY A 237 12.48 29.06 -18.89
C GLY A 237 11.85 28.78 -20.24
N LYS A 238 10.98 27.77 -20.39
CA LYS A 238 10.15 27.60 -21.60
C LYS A 238 8.69 27.32 -21.23
N ARG A 239 7.78 28.17 -21.72
CA ARG A 239 6.33 27.92 -21.68
C ARG A 239 6.00 26.90 -22.76
N PHE A 240 5.93 25.64 -22.39
CA PHE A 240 5.32 24.60 -23.22
C PHE A 240 3.83 24.48 -22.85
N PRO A 241 2.96 24.10 -23.79
CA PRO A 241 1.58 23.77 -23.44
C PRO A 241 1.61 22.58 -22.49
N LYS A 242 1.03 22.77 -21.30
CA LYS A 242 0.83 21.72 -20.30
C LYS A 242 -0.63 21.36 -20.35
N ARG A 243 -0.96 20.09 -20.51
CA ARG A 243 -2.35 19.64 -20.60
C ARG A 243 -2.72 18.80 -19.40
N GLU A 244 -3.82 19.18 -18.75
CA GLU A 244 -4.47 18.41 -17.71
C GLU A 244 -5.79 17.84 -18.24
N ASN A 245 -6.00 16.55 -18.03
CA ASN A 245 -7.25 15.87 -18.37
C ASN A 245 -7.75 15.05 -17.17
N ILE A 246 -9.02 15.20 -16.80
CA ILE A 246 -9.68 14.46 -15.73
C ILE A 246 -11.01 13.95 -16.28
N ASN A 247 -11.15 12.63 -16.36
CA ASN A 247 -12.42 11.98 -16.64
C ASN A 247 -12.89 11.24 -15.39
N LEU A 248 -14.14 11.44 -15.03
CA LEU A 248 -14.76 10.79 -13.89
C LEU A 248 -16.08 10.15 -14.34
N ASN A 249 -16.21 8.86 -14.09
CA ASN A 249 -17.41 8.08 -14.29
C ASN A 249 -17.88 7.56 -12.93
N VAL A 250 -19.13 7.81 -12.58
CA VAL A 250 -19.73 7.35 -11.33
C VAL A 250 -20.90 6.46 -11.67
N ASN A 251 -20.78 5.18 -11.34
CA ASN A 251 -21.84 4.19 -11.46
C ASN A 251 -22.12 3.58 -10.09
N THR A 252 -23.20 4.02 -9.46
CA THR A 252 -23.55 3.59 -8.10
C THR A 252 -24.18 2.21 -8.06
N GLY A 253 -24.57 1.64 -9.20
CA GLY A 253 -25.35 0.41 -9.28
C GLY A 253 -26.79 0.53 -8.74
N SER A 254 -27.09 1.57 -7.96
CA SER A 254 -28.42 1.88 -7.42
C SER A 254 -29.31 2.51 -8.48
N GLY A 255 -30.60 2.14 -8.54
CA GLY A 255 -31.58 2.84 -9.37
C GLY A 255 -31.96 4.25 -8.86
N GLU A 256 -31.34 4.69 -7.77
CA GLU A 256 -31.64 5.93 -7.06
C GLU A 256 -30.82 7.12 -7.57
N GLU A 257 -31.35 8.33 -7.38
CA GLU A 257 -30.72 9.58 -7.81
C GLU A 257 -29.41 9.86 -7.07
N VAL A 258 -28.39 10.25 -7.84
CA VAL A 258 -27.06 10.63 -7.35
C VAL A 258 -26.91 12.14 -7.28
N LEU A 259 -26.63 12.65 -6.09
CA LEU A 259 -26.41 14.07 -5.82
C LEU A 259 -24.91 14.35 -5.66
N CYS A 260 -24.38 15.24 -6.49
CA CYS A 260 -22.99 15.69 -6.40
C CYS A 260 -22.88 16.78 -5.33
N GLU A 261 -21.86 16.69 -4.48
CA GLU A 261 -21.68 17.61 -3.35
C GLU A 261 -20.42 18.47 -3.55
N THR A 262 -19.25 17.84 -3.61
CA THR A 262 -17.96 18.53 -3.70
C THR A 262 -17.16 18.06 -4.90
N THR A 263 -16.55 19.02 -5.60
CA THR A 263 -15.60 18.77 -6.69
C THR A 263 -14.39 19.70 -6.51
N SER A 264 -13.17 19.18 -6.44
CA SER A 264 -11.97 20.04 -6.34
C SER A 264 -11.61 20.72 -7.66
N HIS A 265 -12.01 20.16 -8.80
CA HIS A 265 -11.72 20.66 -10.14
C HIS A 265 -13.03 21.06 -10.86
N PRO A 266 -13.00 22.00 -11.82
CA PRO A 266 -14.19 22.49 -12.52
C PRO A 266 -14.65 21.49 -13.61
N LEU A 267 -15.22 20.38 -13.16
CA LEU A 267 -15.71 19.28 -13.99
C LEU A 267 -16.95 19.69 -14.80
N LYS A 268 -16.97 19.33 -16.09
CA LYS A 268 -18.15 19.48 -16.97
C LYS A 268 -18.89 18.16 -17.06
N GLU A 269 -20.15 18.15 -16.63
CA GLU A 269 -21.05 17.00 -16.81
C GLU A 269 -21.35 16.79 -18.30
N ARG A 270 -21.14 15.57 -18.81
CA ARG A 270 -21.49 15.20 -20.20
C ARG A 270 -22.71 14.31 -20.30
N LYS A 271 -22.94 13.49 -19.28
CA LYS A 271 -24.02 12.51 -19.28
C LYS A 271 -24.53 12.33 -17.85
N ARG A 272 -25.86 12.34 -17.71
CA ARG A 272 -26.57 11.98 -16.49
C ARG A 272 -27.69 11.01 -16.82
N GLN A 273 -27.58 9.82 -16.26
CA GLN A 273 -28.64 8.83 -16.12
C GLN A 273 -28.83 8.59 -14.62
N ALA A 274 -29.97 8.02 -14.22
CA ALA A 274 -30.34 7.92 -12.79
C ALA A 274 -29.20 7.41 -11.90
N ASN A 275 -28.42 6.43 -12.38
CA ASN A 275 -27.35 5.76 -11.66
C ASN A 275 -25.94 5.96 -12.24
N ILE A 276 -25.81 6.64 -13.38
CA ILE A 276 -24.55 6.83 -14.11
C ILE A 276 -24.33 8.32 -14.39
N LEU A 277 -23.23 8.85 -13.89
CA LEU A 277 -22.78 10.21 -14.15
C LEU A 277 -21.42 10.18 -14.85
N TYR A 278 -21.24 11.02 -15.86
CA TYR A 278 -19.94 11.20 -16.52
C TYR A 278 -19.56 12.67 -16.54
N PHE A 279 -18.33 12.93 -16.11
CA PHE A 279 -17.71 14.24 -16.02
C PHE A 279 -16.38 14.24 -16.78
N SER A 280 -16.05 15.39 -17.36
CA SER A 280 -14.76 15.62 -18.02
C SER A 280 -14.23 17.01 -17.69
N TYR A 281 -12.93 17.14 -17.53
CA TYR A 281 -12.20 18.40 -17.47
C TYR A 281 -10.95 18.25 -18.34
N GLU A 282 -10.80 19.12 -19.34
CA GLU A 282 -9.64 19.15 -20.22
C GLU A 282 -9.27 20.61 -20.46
N VAL A 283 -8.04 20.97 -20.10
CA VAL A 283 -7.55 22.34 -20.26
C VAL A 283 -6.03 22.38 -20.39
N ASP A 284 -5.55 23.39 -21.13
CA ASP A 284 -4.14 23.77 -21.11
C ASP A 284 -3.88 24.69 -19.91
N VAL A 285 -2.92 24.34 -19.06
CA VAL A 285 -2.59 25.06 -17.83
C VAL A 285 -1.23 25.78 -17.93
N ASP A 286 -1.10 26.94 -17.29
CA ASP A 286 0.20 27.60 -17.14
C ASP A 286 1.05 26.94 -16.04
N ALA A 287 0.40 26.44 -14.99
CA ALA A 287 0.98 25.74 -13.85
C ALA A 287 0.15 24.50 -13.51
N TRP A 288 0.82 23.42 -13.11
CA TRP A 288 0.16 22.18 -12.70
C TRP A 288 -0.67 22.38 -11.43
N SER A 289 -1.70 21.55 -11.28
CA SER A 289 -2.56 21.55 -10.10
C SER A 289 -1.75 21.40 -8.80
N LYS A 290 -2.13 22.17 -7.78
CA LYS A 290 -1.54 22.15 -6.43
C LYS A 290 -2.51 21.59 -5.39
N ILE A 291 -3.57 20.94 -5.86
CA ILE A 291 -4.63 20.35 -5.04
C ILE A 291 -4.91 18.95 -5.55
N ASP A 292 -5.24 18.05 -4.63
CA ASP A 292 -5.61 16.69 -4.99
C ASP A 292 -6.99 16.65 -5.67
N PHE A 293 -7.22 15.58 -6.43
CA PHE A 293 -8.53 15.34 -7.01
C PHE A 293 -9.46 14.77 -5.93
N LEU A 294 -10.47 15.56 -5.56
CA LEU A 294 -11.48 15.23 -4.58
C LEU A 294 -12.85 15.30 -5.25
N PHE A 295 -13.60 14.21 -5.17
CA PHE A 295 -14.98 14.16 -5.62
C PHE A 295 -15.85 13.46 -4.58
N SER A 296 -17.02 14.02 -4.29
CA SER A 296 -17.96 13.42 -3.37
C SER A 296 -19.40 13.48 -3.86
N TYR A 297 -20.13 12.41 -3.58
CA TYR A 297 -21.52 12.23 -3.99
C TYR A 297 -22.34 11.49 -2.93
N LYS A 298 -23.65 11.71 -2.95
CA LYS A 298 -24.62 11.00 -2.11
C LYS A 298 -25.58 10.21 -2.99
N VAL A 299 -25.98 9.05 -2.49
CA VAL A 299 -27.08 8.27 -3.06
C VAL A 299 -28.31 8.55 -2.21
N TYR A 300 -29.26 9.31 -2.75
CA TYR A 300 -30.39 9.77 -1.94
C TYR A 300 -31.41 8.64 -1.74
N SER A 301 -31.70 8.32 -0.47
CA SER A 301 -32.84 7.51 -0.07
C SER A 301 -33.19 7.76 1.39
N ASN A 302 -34.49 7.86 1.69
CA ASN A 302 -34.95 8.02 3.07
C ASN A 302 -34.85 6.71 3.88
N ASP A 303 -35.12 5.57 3.26
CA ASP A 303 -35.18 4.26 3.92
C ASP A 303 -34.04 3.33 3.47
N ILE A 304 -33.90 2.20 4.19
CA ILE A 304 -32.98 1.13 3.78
C ILE A 304 -33.46 0.61 2.43
N PHE A 305 -32.59 0.65 1.43
CA PHE A 305 -32.88 0.18 0.09
C PHE A 305 -31.72 -0.66 -0.44
N GLY A 306 -31.98 -1.44 -1.47
CA GLY A 306 -30.98 -2.32 -2.05
C GLY A 306 -31.40 -2.91 -3.38
N GLY A 307 -30.54 -3.73 -3.93
CA GLY A 307 -30.77 -4.41 -5.18
C GLY A 307 -29.76 -5.52 -5.40
N VAL A 308 -29.96 -6.24 -6.51
CA VAL A 308 -29.03 -7.26 -6.98
C VAL A 308 -28.64 -6.93 -8.41
N LEU A 309 -27.33 -6.86 -8.65
CA LEU A 309 -26.74 -6.73 -9.97
C LEU A 309 -26.21 -8.09 -10.41
N LEU A 310 -26.50 -8.45 -11.65
CA LEU A 310 -26.03 -9.66 -12.28
C LEU A 310 -25.14 -9.32 -13.48
N ASN A 311 -24.00 -9.98 -13.56
CA ASN A 311 -23.06 -9.87 -14.66
C ASN A 311 -22.76 -11.23 -15.27
N PRO A 312 -22.80 -11.34 -16.61
CA PRO A 312 -22.33 -12.55 -17.28
C PRO A 312 -20.82 -12.71 -17.07
N PRO A 313 -20.29 -13.95 -17.10
CA PRO A 313 -18.85 -14.18 -17.07
C PRO A 313 -18.20 -13.55 -18.31
N SER A 314 -16.98 -13.04 -18.15
CA SER A 314 -16.19 -12.62 -19.31
C SER A 314 -15.69 -13.84 -20.09
N LEU A 315 -15.51 -13.71 -21.41
CA LEU A 315 -15.02 -14.81 -22.27
C LEU A 315 -13.67 -15.39 -21.82
N TYR A 316 -12.84 -14.57 -21.17
CA TYR A 316 -11.50 -14.94 -20.70
C TYR A 316 -11.46 -15.25 -19.20
N ASP A 317 -12.62 -15.38 -18.56
CA ASP A 317 -12.69 -15.69 -17.14
C ASP A 317 -12.30 -17.14 -16.87
N THR A 318 -11.48 -17.38 -15.84
CA THR A 318 -11.13 -18.74 -15.43
C THR A 318 -12.33 -19.49 -14.86
N ASP A 319 -13.30 -18.76 -14.32
CA ASP A 319 -14.58 -19.29 -13.84
C ASP A 319 -15.72 -18.79 -14.74
N GLN A 320 -16.46 -19.73 -15.32
CA GLN A 320 -17.53 -19.47 -16.27
C GLN A 320 -18.92 -19.34 -15.61
N ARG A 321 -18.99 -19.29 -14.27
CA ARG A 321 -20.21 -18.97 -13.52
C ARG A 321 -20.54 -17.48 -13.63
N GLU A 322 -21.83 -17.12 -13.66
CA GLU A 322 -22.29 -15.73 -13.61
C GLU A 322 -21.91 -15.09 -12.27
N MET A 323 -21.72 -13.77 -12.23
CA MET A 323 -21.46 -13.02 -11.01
C MET A 323 -22.71 -12.30 -10.54
N PHE A 324 -22.89 -12.25 -9.22
CA PHE A 324 -23.89 -11.40 -8.60
C PHE A 324 -23.23 -10.42 -7.62
N CYS A 325 -23.89 -9.30 -7.42
CA CYS A 325 -23.61 -8.37 -6.34
C CYS A 325 -24.92 -7.88 -5.74
N LEU A 326 -25.09 -8.16 -4.46
CA LEU A 326 -26.16 -7.65 -3.64
C LEU A 326 -25.64 -6.50 -2.81
N TYR A 327 -26.42 -5.42 -2.75
CA TYR A 327 -26.12 -4.29 -1.90
C TYR A 327 -27.32 -3.83 -1.10
N LEU A 328 -27.05 -3.35 0.11
CA LEU A 328 -28.01 -2.70 1.00
C LEU A 328 -27.40 -1.40 1.51
N PHE A 329 -28.07 -0.29 1.21
CA PHE A 329 -27.73 1.03 1.69
C PHE A 329 -28.55 1.38 2.93
N PRO A 330 -27.94 2.01 3.95
CA PRO A 330 -28.67 2.41 5.14
C PRO A 330 -29.70 3.51 4.87
N GLY A 331 -29.56 4.30 3.81
CA GLY A 331 -30.33 5.52 3.58
C GLY A 331 -29.85 6.69 4.47
N SER A 332 -30.44 7.86 4.31
CA SER A 332 -30.00 9.13 4.91
C SER A 332 -30.80 9.55 6.15
N ASN A 333 -31.59 8.66 6.75
CA ASN A 333 -32.39 8.99 7.94
C ASN A 333 -31.53 8.98 9.22
N HIS A 334 -31.07 10.17 9.62
CA HIS A 334 -30.24 10.37 10.80
C HIS A 334 -30.96 10.13 12.14
N ASN A 335 -32.30 10.05 12.16
CA ASN A 335 -33.08 9.81 13.39
C ASN A 335 -33.32 8.33 13.68
N ARG A 336 -32.67 7.43 12.94
CA ARG A 336 -32.86 5.98 13.13
C ARG A 336 -32.20 5.53 14.44
N LYS A 337 -32.92 4.71 15.19
CA LYS A 337 -32.37 4.05 16.38
C LYS A 337 -31.21 3.14 15.98
N ILE A 338 -30.22 3.02 16.85
CA ILE A 338 -29.07 2.12 16.74
C ILE A 338 -29.21 1.08 17.85
N PHE A 339 -28.69 -0.13 17.63
CA PHE A 339 -28.66 -1.15 18.68
C PHE A 339 -27.85 -0.68 19.89
N ARG A 340 -28.29 -1.10 21.09
CA ARG A 340 -27.51 -0.97 22.33
C ARG A 340 -26.27 -1.86 22.21
N LYS A 341 -25.14 -1.38 22.75
CA LYS A 341 -23.83 -2.00 22.55
C LYS A 341 -23.29 -2.55 23.86
N GLU A 342 -22.71 -3.74 23.78
CA GLU A 342 -21.87 -4.32 24.82
C GLU A 342 -20.50 -4.56 24.20
N VAL A 343 -19.49 -3.82 24.64
CA VAL A 343 -18.21 -3.74 23.90
C VAL A 343 -17.04 -4.14 24.77
N VAL A 344 -16.19 -5.04 24.27
CA VAL A 344 -14.90 -5.33 24.89
C VAL A 344 -13.78 -4.92 23.93
N PHE A 345 -12.91 -4.01 24.38
CA PHE A 345 -11.74 -3.57 23.63
C PHE A 345 -10.51 -4.34 24.11
N LEU A 346 -9.93 -5.17 23.23
CA LEU A 346 -8.68 -5.88 23.44
C LEU A 346 -7.57 -5.10 22.75
N VAL A 347 -6.65 -4.54 23.55
CA VAL A 347 -5.55 -3.72 23.04
C VAL A 347 -4.22 -4.35 23.39
N ASP A 348 -3.44 -4.64 22.36
CA ASP A 348 -2.07 -5.10 22.50
C ASP A 348 -1.19 -3.98 23.09
N VAL A 349 -0.46 -4.31 24.14
CA VAL A 349 0.53 -3.46 24.81
C VAL A 349 1.89 -4.14 24.86
N SER A 350 2.18 -5.02 23.89
CA SER A 350 3.49 -5.62 23.66
C SER A 350 4.61 -4.58 23.49
N GLY A 351 5.86 -5.03 23.51
CA GLY A 351 7.02 -4.18 23.29
C GLY A 351 7.01 -3.45 21.94
N SER A 352 6.43 -4.03 20.89
CA SER A 352 6.42 -3.48 19.52
C SER A 352 5.53 -2.24 19.39
N MET A 353 4.53 -2.12 20.26
CA MET A 353 3.62 -0.98 20.32
C MET A 353 4.27 0.29 20.88
N LEU A 354 5.53 0.25 21.32
CA LEU A 354 6.21 1.39 21.94
C LEU A 354 6.19 2.66 21.06
N GLY A 355 5.83 3.80 21.67
CA GLY A 355 5.82 5.11 21.03
C GLY A 355 4.50 5.43 20.34
N LYS A 356 4.59 6.00 19.12
CA LYS A 356 3.42 6.50 18.37
C LYS A 356 2.31 5.46 18.15
N PRO A 357 2.58 4.16 17.87
CA PRO A 357 1.51 3.18 17.69
C PRO A 357 0.56 3.08 18.89
N LEU A 358 1.12 2.95 20.10
CA LEU A 358 0.32 2.90 21.33
C LEU A 358 -0.34 4.25 21.65
N GLU A 359 0.31 5.37 21.38
CA GLU A 359 -0.29 6.70 21.56
C GLU A 359 -1.51 6.91 20.66
N ASN A 360 -1.39 6.58 19.37
CA ASN A 360 -2.50 6.67 18.42
C ASN A 360 -3.62 5.70 18.80
N ALA A 361 -3.28 4.51 19.29
CA ALA A 361 -4.26 3.55 19.80
C ALA A 361 -5.03 4.09 21.02
N LYS A 362 -4.33 4.73 21.98
CA LYS A 362 -4.93 5.40 23.15
C LYS A 362 -5.90 6.51 22.74
N ASN A 363 -5.51 7.35 21.80
CA ASN A 363 -6.33 8.48 21.33
C ASN A 363 -7.62 7.98 20.68
N ALA A 364 -7.51 7.04 19.74
CA ALA A 364 -8.67 6.48 19.06
C ALA A 364 -9.58 5.69 19.99
N LEU A 365 -9.04 4.93 20.95
CA LEU A 365 -9.85 4.25 21.97
C LEU A 365 -10.58 5.26 22.88
N SER A 366 -9.89 6.31 23.33
CA SER A 366 -10.50 7.36 24.16
C SER A 366 -11.64 8.08 23.42
N ALA A 367 -11.45 8.38 22.12
CA ALA A 367 -12.49 8.93 21.27
C ALA A 367 -13.69 7.98 21.14
N ALA A 368 -13.46 6.68 20.96
CA ALA A 368 -14.53 5.69 20.86
C ALA A 368 -15.35 5.57 22.16
N LEU A 369 -14.71 5.63 23.33
CA LEU A 369 -15.40 5.60 24.62
C LEU A 369 -16.31 6.81 24.82
N LEU A 370 -15.89 7.99 24.34
CA LEU A 370 -16.68 9.22 24.40
C LEU A 370 -17.90 9.20 23.47
N GLU A 371 -17.91 8.34 22.44
CA GLU A 371 -19.05 8.15 21.54
C GLU A 371 -20.09 7.14 22.07
N LEU A 372 -19.79 6.40 23.15
CA LEU A 372 -20.73 5.45 23.73
C LEU A 372 -21.90 6.17 24.41
N ALA A 373 -23.11 5.63 24.23
CA ALA A 373 -24.28 6.17 24.92
C ALA A 373 -24.27 5.71 26.40
N PRO A 374 -24.84 6.48 27.35
CA PRO A 374 -24.87 6.08 28.76
C PRO A 374 -25.55 4.74 29.07
N ALA A 375 -26.37 4.23 28.13
CA ALA A 375 -26.99 2.92 28.23
C ALA A 375 -26.07 1.78 27.74
N ASP A 376 -25.06 2.06 26.92
CA ASP A 376 -24.10 1.06 26.45
C ASP A 376 -23.23 0.57 27.61
N SER A 377 -22.68 -0.62 27.47
CA SER A 377 -21.74 -1.19 28.44
C SER A 377 -20.41 -1.51 27.77
N PHE A 378 -19.31 -1.36 28.50
CA PHE A 378 -17.98 -1.60 27.97
C PHE A 378 -17.01 -2.23 28.98
N CYS A 379 -15.95 -2.85 28.48
CA CYS A 379 -14.76 -3.21 29.22
C CYS A 379 -13.53 -3.04 28.32
N ILE A 380 -12.36 -2.84 28.94
CA ILE A 380 -11.08 -2.71 28.26
C ILE A 380 -10.14 -3.74 28.86
N ILE A 381 -9.48 -4.50 27.99
CA ILE A 381 -8.47 -5.48 28.36
C ILE A 381 -7.19 -5.12 27.60
N ALA A 382 -6.19 -4.63 28.31
CA ALA A 382 -4.84 -4.51 27.78
C ALA A 382 -4.15 -5.87 27.92
N PHE A 383 -3.39 -6.28 26.89
CA PHE A 383 -2.71 -7.57 26.94
C PHE A 383 -1.31 -7.53 26.34
N ASN A 384 -0.45 -8.39 26.88
CA ASN A 384 0.85 -8.74 26.34
C ASN A 384 1.03 -10.25 26.58
N GLU A 385 1.99 -10.70 27.40
CA GLU A 385 2.02 -12.07 27.96
C GLU A 385 0.96 -12.28 29.07
N GLU A 386 0.59 -11.19 29.75
CA GLU A 386 -0.42 -11.12 30.80
C GLU A 386 -1.66 -10.36 30.30
N THR A 387 -2.74 -10.38 31.11
CA THR A 387 -3.98 -9.66 30.83
C THR A 387 -4.29 -8.69 31.96
N PHE A 388 -4.59 -7.44 31.59
CA PHE A 388 -4.95 -6.37 32.51
C PHE A 388 -6.32 -5.83 32.13
N SER A 389 -7.33 -6.16 32.93
CA SER A 389 -8.71 -5.75 32.68
C SER A 389 -9.06 -4.50 33.50
N PHE A 390 -9.77 -3.56 32.88
CA PHE A 390 -10.26 -2.35 33.54
C PHE A 390 -11.26 -2.69 34.65
N SER A 391 -12.17 -3.63 34.38
CA SER A 391 -13.13 -4.18 35.33
C SER A 391 -13.29 -5.69 35.11
N SER A 392 -13.80 -6.40 36.12
CA SER A 392 -14.10 -7.84 36.03
C SER A 392 -15.41 -8.13 35.28
N TYR A 393 -16.20 -7.10 34.99
CA TYR A 393 -17.48 -7.19 34.28
C TYR A 393 -17.69 -5.95 33.40
N LEU A 394 -18.70 -5.99 32.53
CA LEU A 394 -19.05 -4.86 31.66
C LEU A 394 -19.66 -3.72 32.49
N GLU A 395 -19.04 -2.54 32.42
CA GLU A 395 -19.49 -1.33 33.11
C GLU A 395 -20.36 -0.46 32.21
N LEU A 396 -21.34 0.24 32.78
CA LEU A 396 -22.12 1.22 32.02
C LEU A 396 -21.25 2.41 31.61
N ALA A 397 -21.46 2.92 30.39
CA ALA A 397 -20.74 4.07 29.84
C ALA A 397 -21.21 5.42 30.42
N THR A 398 -21.23 5.55 31.75
CA THR A 398 -21.46 6.83 32.42
C THR A 398 -20.26 7.74 32.23
N THR A 399 -20.46 9.07 32.28
CA THR A 399 -19.36 10.05 32.14
C THR A 399 -18.24 9.79 33.14
N GLU A 400 -18.57 9.51 34.41
CA GLU A 400 -17.61 9.17 35.46
C GLU A 400 -16.82 7.89 35.13
N MET A 401 -17.51 6.85 34.63
CA MET A 401 -16.86 5.59 34.30
C MET A 401 -15.94 5.71 33.08
N ILE A 402 -16.32 6.51 32.08
CA ILE A 402 -15.48 6.81 30.92
C ILE A 402 -14.23 7.58 31.36
N GLU A 403 -14.36 8.58 32.23
CA GLU A 403 -13.21 9.32 32.77
C GLU A 403 -12.25 8.40 33.55
N ASN A 404 -12.79 7.51 34.38
CA ASN A 404 -12.01 6.50 35.10
C ASN A 404 -11.29 5.54 34.14
N ALA A 405 -11.96 5.10 33.07
CA ALA A 405 -11.37 4.25 32.05
C ALA A 405 -10.23 4.96 31.31
N ILE A 406 -10.39 6.23 30.92
CA ILE A 406 -9.34 7.02 30.26
C ILE A 406 -8.13 7.19 31.18
N GLN A 407 -8.34 7.46 32.47
CA GLN A 407 -7.25 7.51 33.45
C GLN A 407 -6.55 6.15 33.59
N TRP A 408 -7.31 5.06 33.58
CA TRP A 408 -6.76 3.70 33.63
C TRP A 408 -5.95 3.37 32.37
N ILE A 409 -6.41 3.74 31.17
CA ILE A 409 -5.67 3.60 29.91
C ILE A 409 -4.31 4.33 30.02
N ASN A 410 -4.32 5.59 30.44
CA ASN A 410 -3.11 6.40 30.54
C ASN A 410 -2.08 5.82 31.51
N LYS A 411 -2.54 5.10 32.55
CA LYS A 411 -1.68 4.49 33.56
C LYS A 411 -1.18 3.09 33.19
N ASN A 412 -2.03 2.25 32.58
CA ASN A 412 -1.75 0.81 32.42
C ASN A 412 -1.32 0.41 31.01
N PHE A 413 -1.56 1.23 29.99
CA PHE A 413 -1.05 0.97 28.65
C PHE A 413 0.44 1.34 28.61
N VAL A 414 1.26 0.40 29.05
CA VAL A 414 2.72 0.48 29.08
C VAL A 414 3.24 -0.63 28.18
N ALA A 415 3.91 -0.25 27.08
CA ALA A 415 4.47 -1.18 26.12
C ALA A 415 5.53 -2.09 26.77
N GLY A 416 5.38 -3.40 26.63
CA GLY A 416 6.36 -4.38 27.10
C GLY A 416 5.88 -5.83 27.04
N GLY A 417 6.81 -6.77 27.09
CA GLY A 417 6.53 -8.21 26.98
C GLY A 417 6.19 -8.65 25.55
N GLY A 418 5.86 -9.94 25.40
CA GLY A 418 5.35 -10.53 24.16
C GLY A 418 3.85 -10.32 23.94
N THR A 419 3.25 -11.17 23.08
CA THR A 419 1.86 -11.05 22.64
C THR A 419 1.10 -12.37 22.85
N ASN A 420 0.01 -12.37 23.62
CA ASN A 420 -0.89 -13.50 23.82
C ASN A 420 -2.35 -13.10 23.55
N ILE A 421 -2.85 -13.45 22.37
CA ILE A 421 -4.20 -13.07 21.92
C ILE A 421 -5.28 -14.00 22.47
N MET A 422 -5.00 -15.29 22.66
CA MET A 422 -6.01 -16.29 23.02
C MET A 422 -6.65 -16.02 24.39
N ARG A 423 -5.83 -15.68 25.39
CA ARG A 423 -6.30 -15.45 26.77
C ARG A 423 -7.29 -14.28 26.89
N PRO A 424 -6.96 -13.04 26.46
CA PRO A 424 -7.89 -11.92 26.53
C PRO A 424 -9.15 -12.14 25.67
N LEU A 425 -9.02 -12.87 24.56
CA LEU A 425 -10.16 -13.19 23.70
C LEU A 425 -11.15 -14.13 24.36
N ASN A 426 -10.68 -15.16 25.08
CA ASN A 426 -11.56 -16.03 25.87
C ASN A 426 -12.25 -15.26 27.01
N GLU A 427 -11.51 -14.40 27.71
CA GLU A 427 -12.07 -13.55 28.77
C GLU A 427 -13.18 -12.63 28.24
N ALA A 428 -12.99 -12.03 27.05
CA ALA A 428 -14.01 -11.22 26.40
C ALA A 428 -15.25 -12.03 26.00
N MET A 429 -15.06 -13.24 25.46
CA MET A 429 -16.17 -14.13 25.10
C MET A 429 -16.99 -14.54 26.34
N ASP A 430 -16.32 -14.81 27.47
CA ASP A 430 -16.97 -15.14 28.73
C ASP A 430 -17.77 -13.95 29.29
N MET A 431 -17.21 -12.73 29.24
CA MET A 431 -17.91 -11.50 29.66
C MET A 431 -19.18 -11.25 28.83
N LEU A 432 -19.15 -11.53 27.53
CA LEU A 432 -20.26 -11.27 26.60
C LEU A 432 -21.24 -12.45 26.46
N SER A 433 -20.98 -13.57 27.14
CA SER A 433 -21.80 -14.80 27.03
C SER A 433 -23.27 -14.63 27.43
N ASN A 434 -23.59 -13.60 28.22
CA ASN A 434 -24.93 -13.34 28.76
C ASN A 434 -25.64 -12.12 28.14
N ALA A 435 -25.11 -11.57 27.04
CA ALA A 435 -25.71 -10.42 26.34
C ALA A 435 -27.17 -10.69 25.97
N ARG A 436 -28.06 -9.74 26.28
CA ARG A 436 -29.50 -9.80 25.95
C ARG A 436 -29.96 -8.44 25.43
N ASP A 437 -30.69 -8.45 24.33
CA ASP A 437 -31.27 -7.25 23.71
C ASP A 437 -30.22 -6.17 23.32
N SER A 438 -28.97 -6.60 23.13
CA SER A 438 -27.79 -5.78 22.79
C SER A 438 -26.92 -6.52 21.79
N VAL A 439 -26.14 -5.78 20.98
CA VAL A 439 -25.16 -6.39 20.07
C VAL A 439 -23.81 -6.46 20.78
N PRO A 440 -23.32 -7.67 21.13
CA PRO A 440 -22.00 -7.83 21.71
C PRO A 440 -20.91 -7.62 20.64
N HIS A 441 -19.91 -6.81 20.97
CA HIS A 441 -18.78 -6.47 20.11
C HIS A 441 -17.46 -6.74 20.82
N ILE A 442 -16.51 -7.35 20.11
CA ILE A 442 -15.11 -7.47 20.52
C ILE A 442 -14.26 -6.75 19.48
N PHE A 443 -13.41 -5.83 19.92
CA PHE A 443 -12.37 -5.24 19.07
C PHE A 443 -11.02 -5.79 19.47
N LEU A 444 -10.29 -6.39 18.54
CA LEU A 444 -8.90 -6.82 18.73
C LEU A 444 -7.98 -5.88 17.96
N ILE A 445 -7.08 -5.21 18.66
CA ILE A 445 -6.12 -4.25 18.11
C ILE A 445 -4.71 -4.75 18.42
N THR A 446 -3.91 -5.02 17.41
CA THR A 446 -2.55 -5.58 17.57
C THR A 446 -1.65 -5.22 16.39
N ASP A 447 -0.35 -5.10 16.65
CA ASP A 447 0.71 -4.96 15.66
C ASP A 447 1.56 -6.24 15.50
N GLY A 448 1.33 -7.26 16.35
CA GLY A 448 2.15 -8.46 16.44
C GLY A 448 1.55 -9.69 15.75
N ALA A 449 2.43 -10.59 15.32
CA ALA A 449 2.09 -11.95 14.89
C ALA A 449 2.33 -12.96 16.03
N VAL A 450 1.49 -14.00 16.12
CA VAL A 450 1.62 -15.07 17.13
C VAL A 450 1.67 -16.44 16.46
N GLU A 451 2.31 -17.44 17.09
CA GLU A 451 2.46 -18.76 16.47
C GLU A 451 1.13 -19.55 16.37
N ASP A 452 0.18 -19.29 17.27
CA ASP A 452 -1.05 -20.08 17.44
C ASP A 452 -2.28 -19.49 16.73
N GLU A 453 -2.10 -18.55 15.80
CA GLU A 453 -3.17 -17.85 15.06
C GLU A 453 -4.25 -18.77 14.47
N ARG A 454 -3.85 -19.88 13.85
CA ARG A 454 -4.80 -20.86 13.30
C ARG A 454 -5.63 -21.52 14.40
N ASN A 455 -5.01 -21.82 15.53
CA ASN A 455 -5.68 -22.41 16.68
C ASN A 455 -6.68 -21.42 17.28
N ILE A 456 -6.32 -20.13 17.39
CA ILE A 456 -7.23 -19.04 17.78
C ILE A 456 -8.48 -19.05 16.89
N CYS A 457 -8.31 -19.05 15.56
CA CYS A 457 -9.45 -19.11 14.64
C CYS A 457 -10.31 -20.37 14.82
N ARG A 458 -9.70 -21.56 15.04
CA ARG A 458 -10.44 -22.81 15.26
C ARG A 458 -11.23 -22.79 16.57
N THR A 459 -10.62 -22.32 17.66
CA THR A 459 -11.26 -22.19 18.97
C THR A 459 -12.45 -21.24 18.88
N ILE A 460 -12.28 -20.05 18.30
CA ILE A 460 -13.36 -19.07 18.18
C ILE A 460 -14.48 -19.58 17.28
N LYS A 461 -14.16 -20.23 16.17
CA LYS A 461 -15.16 -20.88 15.30
C LYS A 461 -15.97 -21.94 16.06
N SER A 462 -15.37 -22.64 17.04
CA SER A 462 -16.07 -23.61 17.88
C SER A 462 -16.92 -22.97 18.98
N LEU A 463 -16.50 -21.80 19.47
CA LEU A 463 -17.17 -21.06 20.54
C LEU A 463 -18.36 -20.25 20.06
N ILE A 464 -18.43 -19.88 18.78
CA ILE A 464 -19.57 -19.21 18.16
C ILE A 464 -20.56 -20.29 17.71
N PRO A 465 -21.59 -20.64 18.49
CA PRO A 465 -22.51 -21.70 18.15
C PRO A 465 -23.53 -21.13 17.17
N SER A 466 -23.99 -21.92 16.22
CA SER A 466 -25.08 -21.56 15.30
C SER A 466 -26.46 -21.38 15.97
N ARG A 467 -26.54 -21.28 17.32
CA ARG A 467 -27.78 -21.31 18.11
C ARG A 467 -27.84 -20.34 19.30
N VAL A 468 -26.88 -19.42 19.47
CA VAL A 468 -27.03 -18.30 20.44
C VAL A 468 -27.77 -17.17 19.74
N SER A 469 -28.73 -16.53 20.44
CA SER A 469 -29.63 -15.53 19.84
C SER A 469 -28.89 -14.31 19.26
N MET A 470 -27.72 -13.93 19.82
CA MET A 470 -26.82 -12.88 19.32
C MET A 470 -25.36 -13.23 19.69
N SER A 471 -24.57 -13.69 18.71
CA SER A 471 -23.14 -13.98 18.90
C SER A 471 -22.27 -12.70 18.92
N PRO A 472 -21.17 -12.67 19.70
CA PRO A 472 -20.21 -11.56 19.66
C PRO A 472 -19.65 -11.31 18.26
N ARG A 473 -19.69 -10.05 17.82
CA ARG A 473 -19.06 -9.58 16.58
C ARG A 473 -17.60 -9.27 16.84
N ILE A 474 -16.70 -10.06 16.29
CA ILE A 474 -15.26 -9.84 16.45
C ILE A 474 -14.76 -8.98 15.29
N SER A 475 -14.35 -7.75 15.59
CA SER A 475 -13.69 -6.86 14.64
C SER A 475 -12.21 -6.76 14.98
N THR A 476 -11.35 -6.72 13.96
CA THR A 476 -9.90 -6.73 14.11
C THR A 476 -9.28 -5.51 13.45
N PHE A 477 -8.24 -4.97 14.10
CA PHE A 477 -7.44 -3.86 13.59
C PHE A 477 -5.97 -4.22 13.63
N GLY A 478 -5.36 -4.38 12.45
CA GLY A 478 -3.94 -4.65 12.31
C GLY A 478 -3.11 -3.37 12.18
N ILE A 479 -2.04 -3.26 12.95
CA ILE A 479 -1.09 -2.14 12.89
C ILE A 479 0.22 -2.61 12.25
N GLY A 480 0.76 -1.81 11.33
CA GLY A 480 2.03 -2.09 10.67
C GLY A 480 1.98 -3.26 9.69
N SER A 481 3.17 -3.74 9.30
CA SER A 481 3.36 -4.84 8.34
C SER A 481 3.63 -6.19 8.98
N TYR A 482 3.84 -6.26 10.30
CA TYR A 482 4.33 -7.46 10.98
C TYR A 482 3.25 -8.43 11.40
N CYS A 483 2.09 -7.93 11.85
CA CYS A 483 0.97 -8.80 12.18
C CYS A 483 0.48 -9.55 10.93
N ASN A 484 -0.02 -10.76 11.14
CA ASN A 484 -0.64 -11.51 10.06
C ASN A 484 -2.03 -10.94 9.74
N HIS A 485 -2.09 -10.05 8.76
CA HIS A 485 -3.33 -9.42 8.30
C HIS A 485 -4.35 -10.44 7.75
N TYR A 486 -3.89 -11.58 7.21
CA TYR A 486 -4.78 -12.64 6.74
C TYR A 486 -5.45 -13.39 7.91
N PHE A 487 -4.72 -13.60 9.00
CA PHE A 487 -5.26 -14.12 10.26
C PHE A 487 -6.32 -13.17 10.82
N LEU A 488 -5.98 -11.88 10.98
CA LEU A 488 -6.91 -10.89 11.53
C LEU A 488 -8.19 -10.77 10.69
N ARG A 489 -8.06 -10.79 9.37
CA ARG A 489 -9.19 -10.81 8.44
C ARG A 489 -10.03 -12.08 8.56
N MET A 490 -9.39 -13.24 8.68
CA MET A 490 -10.10 -14.51 8.87
C MET A 490 -10.84 -14.54 10.20
N LEU A 491 -10.21 -14.07 11.28
CA LEU A 491 -10.81 -14.02 12.62
C LEU A 491 -12.04 -13.11 12.63
N ALA A 492 -11.96 -11.93 12.00
CA ALA A 492 -13.11 -11.04 11.86
C ALA A 492 -14.24 -11.68 11.06
N ALA A 493 -13.91 -12.37 9.96
CA ALA A 493 -14.90 -13.05 9.14
C ALA A 493 -15.59 -14.22 9.88
N ILE A 494 -14.84 -15.00 10.66
CA ILE A 494 -15.39 -16.04 11.55
C ILE A 494 -16.32 -15.42 12.60
N GLY A 495 -15.90 -14.30 13.19
CA GLY A 495 -16.67 -13.55 14.18
C GLY A 495 -17.85 -12.74 13.64
N GLY A 496 -18.06 -12.71 12.31
CA GLY A 496 -19.09 -11.87 11.68
C GLY A 496 -18.87 -10.36 11.86
N GLY A 497 -17.67 -9.94 12.23
CA GLY A 497 -17.31 -8.52 12.38
C GLY A 497 -16.49 -8.01 11.20
N HIS A 498 -15.76 -6.91 11.43
CA HIS A 498 -15.05 -6.19 10.38
C HIS A 498 -13.54 -6.18 10.61
N TYR A 499 -12.78 -6.24 9.52
CA TYR A 499 -11.34 -6.02 9.52
C TYR A 499 -11.00 -4.65 8.90
N ASP A 500 -10.05 -3.94 9.51
CA ASP A 500 -9.33 -2.82 8.90
C ASP A 500 -7.87 -2.86 9.39
N ALA A 501 -7.00 -2.08 8.77
CA ALA A 501 -5.59 -2.01 9.15
C ALA A 501 -5.00 -0.64 8.84
N ALA A 502 -3.92 -0.29 9.54
CA ALA A 502 -3.09 0.87 9.27
C ALA A 502 -1.64 0.43 9.11
N TYR A 503 -1.11 0.55 7.90
CA TYR A 503 0.27 0.19 7.59
C TYR A 503 1.25 1.33 7.86
N ASP A 504 0.75 2.56 7.92
CA ASP A 504 1.52 3.77 8.27
C ASP A 504 1.04 4.30 9.62
N VAL A 505 2.00 4.72 10.46
CA VAL A 505 1.77 5.13 11.85
C VAL A 505 0.81 6.31 11.94
N ASP A 506 0.90 7.27 11.01
CA ASP A 506 0.09 8.49 11.06
C ASP A 506 -1.38 8.21 10.67
N SER A 507 -1.65 7.05 10.05
CA SER A 507 -3.01 6.62 9.69
C SER A 507 -3.74 5.80 10.77
N ILE A 508 -3.04 5.36 11.83
CA ILE A 508 -3.59 4.46 12.87
C ILE A 508 -4.86 5.03 13.50
N GLU A 509 -4.78 6.26 14.02
CA GLU A 509 -5.88 6.87 14.79
C GLU A 509 -7.15 7.00 13.93
N THR A 510 -7.03 7.64 12.76
CA THR A 510 -8.16 7.89 11.86
C THR A 510 -8.82 6.61 11.36
N ARG A 511 -8.03 5.60 10.98
CA ARG A 511 -8.58 4.34 10.47
C ARG A 511 -9.23 3.51 11.57
N MET A 512 -8.67 3.53 12.79
CA MET A 512 -9.24 2.82 13.92
C MET A 512 -10.56 3.47 14.39
N GLN A 513 -10.61 4.81 14.48
CA GLN A 513 -11.86 5.55 14.73
C GLN A 513 -12.94 5.21 13.69
N ARG A 514 -12.58 5.11 12.41
CA ARG A 514 -13.51 4.70 11.35
C ARG A 514 -14.04 3.27 11.55
N LEU A 515 -13.18 2.32 11.92
CA LEU A 515 -13.61 0.96 12.23
C LEU A 515 -14.61 0.94 13.39
N PHE A 516 -14.33 1.66 14.48
CA PHE A 516 -15.23 1.77 15.62
C PHE A 516 -16.56 2.39 15.22
N ALA A 517 -16.54 3.56 14.57
CA ALA A 517 -17.74 4.26 14.15
C ALA A 517 -18.61 3.42 13.20
N ARG A 518 -17.99 2.65 12.30
CA ARG A 518 -18.68 1.71 11.41
C ARG A 518 -19.35 0.59 12.20
N THR A 519 -18.60 -0.13 13.03
CA THR A 519 -19.12 -1.32 13.74
C THR A 519 -20.14 -0.96 14.82
N LEU A 520 -19.92 0.14 15.55
CA LEU A 520 -20.77 0.58 16.64
C LEU A 520 -22.06 1.27 16.16
N SER A 521 -22.23 1.55 14.87
CA SER A 521 -23.43 2.20 14.32
C SER A 521 -24.42 1.21 13.67
N THR A 522 -24.56 0.02 14.24
CA THR A 522 -25.40 -1.06 13.68
C THR A 522 -26.90 -0.73 13.75
N ILE A 523 -27.60 -0.83 12.61
CA ILE A 523 -29.03 -0.53 12.46
C ILE A 523 -29.88 -1.74 12.05
N LEU A 524 -29.26 -2.81 11.55
CA LEU A 524 -29.97 -4.04 11.14
C LEU A 524 -29.05 -5.24 11.37
N THR A 525 -29.55 -6.25 12.07
CA THR A 525 -28.81 -7.49 12.36
C THR A 525 -29.52 -8.72 11.77
N ASN A 526 -28.85 -9.88 11.80
CA ASN A 526 -29.39 -11.17 11.36
C ASN A 526 -29.95 -11.11 9.93
N ILE A 527 -29.18 -10.48 9.04
CA ILE A 527 -29.60 -10.26 7.66
C ILE A 527 -29.60 -11.60 6.93
N ASN A 528 -30.75 -11.95 6.37
CA ASN A 528 -30.93 -13.13 5.53
C ASN A 528 -31.51 -12.74 4.18
N ILE A 529 -31.11 -13.47 3.15
CA ILE A 529 -31.42 -13.17 1.74
C ILE A 529 -31.86 -14.48 1.09
N ASP A 530 -33.11 -14.54 0.65
CA ASP A 530 -33.72 -15.76 0.06
C ASP A 530 -33.26 -16.06 -1.37
N ALA A 531 -32.42 -15.19 -1.95
CA ALA A 531 -31.93 -15.30 -3.33
C ALA A 531 -31.24 -16.64 -3.62
N PHE A 532 -30.64 -17.26 -2.61
CA PHE A 532 -29.82 -18.47 -2.75
C PHE A 532 -30.65 -19.77 -2.73
N ASP A 533 -31.93 -19.71 -2.37
CA ASP A 533 -32.80 -20.89 -2.33
C ASP A 533 -33.16 -21.41 -3.74
N HIS A 534 -32.92 -20.60 -4.78
CA HIS A 534 -33.32 -20.86 -6.17
C HIS A 534 -32.15 -21.14 -7.13
N VAL A 535 -30.93 -21.21 -6.59
CA VAL A 535 -29.69 -21.28 -7.37
C VAL A 535 -29.05 -22.67 -7.20
N ASP A 536 -28.60 -23.28 -8.31
CA ASP A 536 -28.07 -24.65 -8.32
C ASP A 536 -26.72 -24.76 -7.58
N GLU A 537 -25.86 -23.78 -7.81
CA GLU A 537 -24.51 -23.71 -7.25
C GLU A 537 -24.17 -22.25 -7.01
N PHE A 538 -23.66 -21.91 -5.82
CA PHE A 538 -23.23 -20.55 -5.53
C PHE A 538 -22.02 -20.49 -4.61
N GLU A 539 -21.33 -19.36 -4.68
CA GLU A 539 -20.21 -19.00 -3.85
C GLU A 539 -20.37 -17.53 -3.43
N VAL A 540 -20.35 -17.25 -2.14
CA VAL A 540 -20.66 -15.92 -1.58
C VAL A 540 -19.49 -15.36 -0.78
N TYR A 541 -19.21 -14.07 -0.98
CA TYR A 541 -18.21 -13.31 -0.27
C TYR A 541 -18.79 -11.99 0.27
N PRO A 542 -18.56 -11.65 1.55
CA PRO A 542 -18.02 -12.54 2.59
C PRO A 542 -18.92 -13.76 2.83
N PHE A 543 -18.37 -14.85 3.36
CA PHE A 543 -19.11 -16.09 3.61
C PHE A 543 -20.16 -15.96 4.74
N ASN A 544 -20.02 -14.95 5.59
CA ASN A 544 -21.01 -14.53 6.57
C ASN A 544 -21.52 -13.14 6.18
N ILE A 545 -22.84 -12.97 6.08
CA ILE A 545 -23.45 -11.66 5.80
C ILE A 545 -23.33 -10.81 7.07
N ALA A 546 -22.62 -9.68 6.96
CA ALA A 546 -22.43 -8.75 8.07
C ALA A 546 -23.71 -7.96 8.38
N ASP A 547 -23.78 -7.40 9.58
CA ASP A 547 -24.84 -6.48 9.97
C ASP A 547 -24.74 -5.16 9.18
N LEU A 548 -25.87 -4.47 8.99
CA LEU A 548 -25.88 -3.16 8.31
C LEU A 548 -25.60 -2.04 9.31
N SER A 549 -24.60 -1.22 8.99
CA SER A 549 -24.27 -0.01 9.72
C SER A 549 -24.90 1.23 9.08
N ASN A 550 -25.22 2.24 9.88
CA ASN A 550 -25.59 3.55 9.36
C ASN A 550 -24.42 4.25 8.62
N ARG A 551 -23.18 3.84 8.90
CA ARG A 551 -21.94 4.44 8.37
C ARG A 551 -21.25 3.58 7.31
N SER A 552 -21.89 2.55 6.76
CA SER A 552 -21.36 1.85 5.58
C SER A 552 -22.47 1.08 4.86
N PRO A 553 -22.47 1.04 3.52
CA PRO A 553 -23.30 0.08 2.78
C PRO A 553 -22.84 -1.35 3.09
N LEU A 554 -23.79 -2.28 3.04
CA LEU A 554 -23.50 -3.71 3.02
C LEU A 554 -23.42 -4.15 1.56
N VAL A 555 -22.32 -4.82 1.20
CA VAL A 555 -22.10 -5.37 -0.13
C VAL A 555 -21.71 -6.84 0.00
N VAL A 556 -22.43 -7.69 -0.72
CA VAL A 556 -22.21 -9.13 -0.79
C VAL A 556 -22.09 -9.49 -2.26
N SER A 557 -21.04 -10.20 -2.65
CA SER A 557 -20.80 -10.55 -4.04
C SER A 557 -20.34 -11.99 -4.17
N GLY A 558 -20.48 -12.54 -5.36
CA GLY A 558 -20.23 -13.95 -5.53
C GLY A 558 -20.44 -14.46 -6.93
N ARG A 559 -20.38 -15.77 -7.07
CA ARG A 559 -20.58 -16.48 -8.32
C ARG A 559 -21.70 -17.49 -8.18
N TYR A 560 -22.41 -17.74 -9.28
CA TYR A 560 -23.53 -18.65 -9.27
C TYR A 560 -23.78 -19.35 -10.62
N ARG A 561 -24.53 -20.45 -10.56
CA ARG A 561 -25.09 -21.18 -11.69
C ARG A 561 -26.59 -21.38 -11.46
N GLY A 562 -27.39 -21.12 -12.49
CA GLY A 562 -28.86 -21.17 -12.43
C GLY A 562 -29.46 -19.79 -12.72
N ASP A 563 -30.72 -19.59 -12.33
CA ASP A 563 -31.46 -18.36 -12.57
C ASP A 563 -31.79 -17.65 -11.25
N PHE A 564 -31.56 -16.33 -11.20
CA PHE A 564 -32.10 -15.49 -10.13
C PHE A 564 -33.57 -15.15 -10.41
N PRO A 565 -34.43 -15.04 -9.39
CA PRO A 565 -35.77 -14.49 -9.55
C PRO A 565 -35.71 -13.00 -9.92
N ASP A 566 -36.81 -12.43 -10.43
CA ASP A 566 -36.88 -10.99 -10.73
C ASP A 566 -36.75 -10.11 -9.47
N TYR A 567 -37.12 -10.66 -8.31
CA TYR A 567 -37.06 -10.03 -7.00
C TYR A 567 -36.59 -11.02 -5.95
N CYS A 568 -35.67 -10.58 -5.09
CA CYS A 568 -35.28 -11.29 -3.88
C CYS A 568 -35.80 -10.56 -2.64
N LYS A 569 -35.92 -11.25 -1.52
CA LYS A 569 -36.30 -10.67 -0.22
C LYS A 569 -35.07 -10.63 0.68
N ALA A 570 -34.78 -9.45 1.21
CA ALA A 570 -33.88 -9.30 2.34
C ALA A 570 -34.70 -9.12 3.63
N THR A 571 -34.34 -9.87 4.66
CA THR A 571 -34.94 -9.82 5.99
C THR A 571 -33.88 -9.56 7.04
N GLY A 572 -34.25 -8.94 8.16
CA GLY A 572 -33.36 -8.76 9.31
C GLY A 572 -34.11 -8.32 10.56
N THR A 573 -33.39 -8.00 11.61
CA THR A 573 -33.94 -7.55 12.91
C THR A 573 -33.53 -6.11 13.18
N LEU A 574 -34.51 -5.26 13.49
CA LEU A 574 -34.31 -3.84 13.85
C LEU A 574 -33.98 -3.68 15.35
N PRO A 575 -33.49 -2.50 15.79
CA PRO A 575 -33.14 -2.25 17.19
C PRO A 575 -34.32 -2.35 18.17
N ASP A 576 -35.55 -2.23 17.68
CA ASP A 576 -36.78 -2.45 18.46
C ASP A 576 -37.25 -3.91 18.46
N LEU A 577 -36.40 -4.83 17.98
CA LEU A 577 -36.63 -6.27 17.86
C LEU A 577 -37.73 -6.65 16.86
N THR A 578 -38.18 -5.71 16.02
CA THR A 578 -39.13 -6.00 14.95
C THR A 578 -38.44 -6.56 13.71
N ASN A 579 -39.21 -7.31 12.91
CA ASN A 579 -38.70 -7.87 11.66
C ASN A 579 -38.70 -6.81 10.55
N PHE A 580 -37.54 -6.62 9.94
CA PHE A 580 -37.37 -5.86 8.71
C PHE A 580 -37.56 -6.76 7.50
N VAL A 581 -38.21 -6.24 6.48
CA VAL A 581 -38.37 -6.90 5.17
C VAL A 581 -38.25 -5.85 4.08
N THR A 582 -37.41 -6.10 3.09
CA THR A 582 -37.36 -5.30 1.86
C THR A 582 -37.24 -6.19 0.63
N GLN A 583 -37.75 -5.71 -0.49
CA GLN A 583 -37.63 -6.37 -1.79
C GLN A 583 -36.44 -5.79 -2.55
N LEU A 584 -35.59 -6.68 -3.04
CA LEU A 584 -34.42 -6.36 -3.84
C LEU A 584 -34.73 -6.67 -5.29
N LYS A 585 -34.76 -5.63 -6.12
CA LYS A 585 -34.92 -5.80 -7.56
C LYS A 585 -33.65 -6.37 -8.16
N VAL A 586 -33.79 -7.44 -8.94
CA VAL A 586 -32.68 -8.06 -9.67
C VAL A 586 -32.54 -7.41 -11.04
N GLN A 587 -31.32 -7.02 -11.40
CA GLN A 587 -31.01 -6.33 -12.65
C GLN A 587 -29.75 -6.91 -13.30
N ARG A 588 -29.86 -7.31 -14.58
CA ARG A 588 -28.70 -7.64 -15.40
C ARG A 588 -28.09 -6.36 -15.95
N THR A 589 -26.78 -6.18 -15.80
CA THR A 589 -26.06 -5.00 -16.32
C THR A 589 -24.67 -5.38 -16.78
N GLU A 590 -24.23 -4.84 -17.92
CA GLU A 590 -22.84 -4.94 -18.38
C GLU A 590 -22.04 -3.66 -18.04
N ALA A 591 -22.70 -2.61 -17.56
CA ALA A 591 -22.09 -1.32 -17.29
C ALA A 591 -21.19 -1.33 -16.04
N THR A 592 -21.37 -2.31 -15.15
CA THR A 592 -20.59 -2.47 -13.91
C THR A 592 -19.75 -3.74 -14.01
N PRO A 593 -18.42 -3.68 -14.17
CA PRO A 593 -17.58 -4.87 -14.29
C PRO A 593 -17.33 -5.49 -12.90
N LEU A 594 -18.33 -6.18 -12.34
CA LEU A 594 -18.28 -6.74 -10.97
C LEU A 594 -17.06 -7.63 -10.72
N ASN A 595 -16.62 -8.33 -11.76
CA ASN A 595 -15.44 -9.18 -11.71
C ASN A 595 -14.15 -8.41 -11.44
N LYS A 596 -14.01 -7.18 -11.95
CA LYS A 596 -12.87 -6.29 -11.63
C LYS A 596 -13.06 -5.59 -10.30
N VAL A 597 -14.29 -5.14 -10.01
CA VAL A 597 -14.63 -4.40 -8.78
C VAL A 597 -14.33 -5.22 -7.52
N PHE A 598 -14.74 -6.49 -7.49
CA PHE A 598 -14.59 -7.33 -6.30
C PHE A 598 -13.34 -8.21 -6.30
N ALA A 599 -12.51 -8.19 -7.36
CA ALA A 599 -11.36 -9.08 -7.48
C ALA A 599 -10.41 -8.99 -6.27
N LYS A 600 -10.06 -7.77 -5.83
CA LYS A 600 -9.16 -7.58 -4.67
C LYS A 600 -9.76 -8.14 -3.38
N GLN A 601 -11.02 -7.82 -3.11
CA GLN A 601 -11.71 -8.30 -1.91
C GLN A 601 -11.82 -9.83 -1.91
N HIS A 602 -12.15 -10.44 -3.05
CA HIS A 602 -12.23 -11.90 -3.19
C HIS A 602 -10.85 -12.55 -3.03
N ILE A 603 -9.80 -12.00 -3.65
CA ILE A 603 -8.42 -12.48 -3.49
C ILE A 603 -8.00 -12.44 -2.03
N ASP A 604 -8.25 -11.35 -1.30
CA ASP A 604 -7.87 -11.22 0.11
C ASP A 604 -8.59 -12.24 0.99
N LEU A 605 -9.91 -12.38 0.82
CA LEU A 605 -10.73 -13.33 1.59
C LEU A 605 -10.34 -14.78 1.28
N LEU A 606 -10.12 -15.11 0.01
CA LEU A 606 -9.68 -16.43 -0.40
C LEU A 606 -8.26 -16.73 0.09
N THR A 607 -7.36 -15.75 0.12
CA THR A 607 -6.01 -15.91 0.68
C THR A 607 -6.09 -16.17 2.18
N SER A 608 -6.92 -15.43 2.91
CA SER A 608 -7.22 -15.71 4.33
C SER A 608 -7.79 -17.11 4.56
N GLN A 609 -8.69 -17.57 3.69
CA GLN A 609 -9.28 -18.90 3.79
C GLN A 609 -8.28 -20.01 3.41
N ALA A 610 -7.46 -19.80 2.37
CA ALA A 610 -6.40 -20.70 1.95
C ALA A 610 -5.36 -20.86 3.06
N TRP A 611 -4.93 -19.74 3.65
CA TRP A 611 -4.11 -19.72 4.85
C TRP A 611 -4.78 -20.56 5.93
N PHE A 612 -5.98 -20.20 6.42
CA PHE A 612 -6.62 -20.90 7.55
C PHE A 612 -6.85 -22.41 7.33
N SER A 613 -7.22 -22.81 6.12
CA SER A 613 -7.57 -24.20 5.79
C SER A 613 -6.40 -25.06 5.29
N GLU A 614 -5.24 -24.46 4.99
CA GLU A 614 -4.10 -25.16 4.34
C GLU A 614 -4.48 -25.81 3.00
N SER A 615 -5.47 -25.24 2.31
CA SER A 615 -6.01 -25.83 1.07
C SER A 615 -5.22 -25.39 -0.15
N LYS A 616 -4.43 -26.30 -0.72
CA LYS A 616 -3.71 -26.11 -1.99
C LYS A 616 -4.64 -25.74 -3.16
N LEU A 617 -5.87 -26.26 -3.17
CA LEU A 617 -6.88 -25.90 -4.17
C LEU A 617 -7.27 -24.41 -4.11
N LEU A 618 -7.34 -23.84 -2.90
CA LEU A 618 -7.61 -22.41 -2.72
C LEU A 618 -6.38 -21.58 -3.10
N GLU A 619 -5.16 -22.01 -2.76
CA GLU A 619 -3.92 -21.34 -3.19
C GLU A 619 -3.84 -21.24 -4.72
N GLU A 620 -4.13 -22.33 -5.44
CA GLU A 620 -4.17 -22.34 -6.90
C GLU A 620 -5.26 -21.43 -7.46
N LYS A 621 -6.44 -21.39 -6.82
CA LYS A 621 -7.54 -20.50 -7.20
C LYS A 621 -7.14 -19.03 -7.05
N VAL A 622 -6.58 -18.66 -5.91
CA VAL A 622 -6.06 -17.30 -5.66
C VAL A 622 -5.00 -16.94 -6.70
N THR A 623 -4.06 -17.84 -6.97
CA THR A 623 -3.00 -17.64 -7.96
C THR A 623 -3.58 -17.32 -9.34
N LYS A 624 -4.55 -18.11 -9.81
CA LYS A 624 -5.22 -17.90 -11.10
C LYS A 624 -5.97 -16.57 -11.16
N MET A 625 -6.70 -16.21 -10.10
CA MET A 625 -7.43 -14.94 -10.01
C MET A 625 -6.48 -13.74 -9.98
N SER A 626 -5.44 -13.81 -9.15
CA SER A 626 -4.39 -12.79 -9.06
C SER A 626 -3.75 -12.52 -10.42
N MET A 627 -3.37 -13.57 -11.15
CA MET A 627 -2.83 -13.43 -12.51
C MET A 627 -3.87 -12.94 -13.54
N GLN A 628 -5.17 -13.17 -13.33
CA GLN A 628 -6.23 -12.76 -14.26
C GLN A 628 -6.58 -11.29 -14.13
N TYR A 629 -6.55 -10.75 -12.91
CA TYR A 629 -6.92 -9.37 -12.62
C TYR A 629 -5.72 -8.48 -12.31
N ASP A 630 -4.50 -9.01 -12.44
CA ASP A 630 -3.22 -8.36 -12.15
C ASP A 630 -3.14 -7.74 -10.74
N ILE A 631 -3.73 -8.45 -9.77
CA ILE A 631 -3.77 -8.03 -8.37
C ILE A 631 -2.77 -8.86 -7.56
N PRO A 632 -1.83 -8.24 -6.82
CA PRO A 632 -0.89 -8.97 -5.95
C PRO A 632 -1.58 -9.84 -4.89
N SER A 633 -1.00 -11.01 -4.63
CA SER A 633 -1.40 -11.95 -3.57
C SER A 633 -0.17 -12.66 -3.01
N GLU A 634 -0.26 -13.31 -1.86
CA GLU A 634 0.89 -14.05 -1.28
C GLU A 634 1.40 -15.21 -2.14
N TYR A 635 0.60 -15.67 -3.10
CA TYR A 635 0.95 -16.77 -4.00
C TYR A 635 1.45 -16.29 -5.37
N THR A 636 1.58 -14.97 -5.56
CA THR A 636 2.03 -14.35 -6.80
C THR A 636 2.99 -13.20 -6.54
N PHE A 637 3.78 -12.84 -7.56
CA PHE A 637 4.61 -11.64 -7.54
C PHE A 637 4.56 -10.94 -8.88
N MET A 638 4.86 -9.64 -8.88
CA MET A 638 4.88 -8.82 -10.08
C MET A 638 6.30 -8.73 -10.63
N VAL A 639 6.42 -8.77 -11.96
CA VAL A 639 7.66 -8.47 -12.67
C VAL A 639 7.42 -7.37 -13.69
N LEU A 640 8.47 -6.64 -14.03
CA LEU A 640 8.50 -5.73 -15.16
C LEU A 640 9.21 -6.40 -16.33
N LEU A 641 8.49 -6.58 -17.44
CA LEU A 641 9.00 -7.16 -18.68
C LEU A 641 9.43 -6.05 -19.63
N GLN A 642 10.67 -6.11 -20.12
CA GLN A 642 11.17 -5.20 -21.15
C GLN A 642 11.05 -5.83 -22.56
N ASN A 643 10.37 -5.13 -23.46
CA ASN A 643 10.25 -5.48 -24.88
C ASN A 643 10.98 -4.44 -25.76
N ASN A 644 11.67 -4.90 -26.81
CA ASN A 644 12.33 -4.03 -27.79
C ASN A 644 11.45 -3.88 -29.03
N LYS A 645 11.20 -2.64 -29.48
CA LYS A 645 10.26 -2.34 -30.60
C LYS A 645 10.77 -2.76 -32.00
N GLU A 646 11.98 -3.33 -32.13
CA GLU A 646 12.61 -3.63 -33.43
C GLU A 646 12.18 -4.97 -34.08
N ASN A 647 11.31 -5.78 -33.45
CA ASN A 647 10.78 -7.03 -34.05
C ASN A 647 9.24 -6.99 -34.19
N ASN A 648 8.77 -6.98 -35.45
CA ASN A 648 7.40 -7.18 -35.96
C ASN A 648 6.21 -6.59 -35.17
N ALA A 649 5.67 -5.50 -35.72
CA ALA A 649 4.44 -4.81 -35.32
C ALA A 649 3.13 -5.58 -35.63
N SER A 650 3.01 -6.88 -35.32
CA SER A 650 1.77 -7.64 -35.59
C SER A 650 1.30 -8.64 -34.53
N GLU A 651 1.91 -8.68 -33.34
CA GLU A 651 1.33 -9.38 -32.17
C GLU A 651 1.42 -8.47 -30.93
N LEU A 652 0.58 -7.43 -30.87
CA LEU A 652 0.52 -6.48 -29.75
C LEU A 652 -0.84 -6.49 -29.05
N VAL A 653 -1.47 -7.66 -28.97
CA VAL A 653 -2.62 -7.89 -28.08
C VAL A 653 -2.13 -8.76 -26.94
N ALA A 654 -2.41 -8.29 -25.72
CA ALA A 654 -2.09 -8.88 -24.42
C ALA A 654 -2.48 -10.37 -24.30
N ASN A 655 -1.70 -11.25 -24.91
CA ASN A 655 -1.71 -12.67 -24.57
C ASN A 655 -0.73 -12.87 -23.42
N LYS A 656 -1.24 -13.32 -22.27
CA LYS A 656 -0.43 -13.82 -21.15
C LYS A 656 0.67 -14.72 -21.70
N ILE A 657 1.91 -14.27 -21.60
CA ILE A 657 3.04 -15.02 -22.14
C ILE A 657 3.25 -16.23 -21.23
N ASP A 658 3.10 -17.42 -21.79
CA ASP A 658 3.34 -18.69 -21.11
C ASP A 658 4.86 -18.88 -20.94
N LEU A 659 5.35 -18.79 -19.69
CA LEU A 659 6.78 -18.77 -19.37
C LEU A 659 7.50 -20.07 -19.77
N GLN A 660 6.76 -21.18 -19.95
CA GLN A 660 7.34 -22.43 -20.45
C GLN A 660 7.85 -22.33 -21.91
N LYS A 661 7.36 -21.37 -22.70
CA LYS A 661 7.89 -21.05 -24.05
C LYS A 661 8.96 -19.95 -24.04
N TYR A 662 9.23 -19.32 -22.90
CA TYR A 662 10.12 -18.16 -22.78
C TYR A 662 11.61 -18.53 -22.81
N ASN A 663 11.94 -19.80 -22.53
CA ASN A 663 13.31 -20.31 -22.54
C ASN A 663 13.98 -20.26 -23.94
N ASP A 664 13.24 -20.07 -25.02
CA ASP A 664 13.77 -20.11 -26.40
C ASP A 664 14.03 -18.74 -27.05
N THR A 665 13.76 -17.60 -26.40
CA THR A 665 14.00 -16.27 -26.99
C THR A 665 14.85 -15.35 -26.13
N LYS A 666 16.12 -15.18 -26.52
CA LYS A 666 17.17 -14.31 -25.95
C LYS A 666 16.86 -12.79 -25.87
N ASN A 667 15.62 -12.34 -26.02
CA ASN A 667 15.31 -10.95 -26.36
C ASN A 667 14.61 -10.11 -25.29
N HIS A 668 14.28 -10.65 -24.11
CA HIS A 668 13.52 -9.92 -23.09
C HIS A 668 14.23 -9.92 -21.74
N LYS A 669 14.31 -8.74 -21.09
CA LYS A 669 14.86 -8.58 -19.74
C LYS A 669 13.72 -8.57 -18.73
N ILE A 670 13.91 -9.27 -17.61
CA ILE A 670 12.97 -9.34 -16.49
C ILE A 670 13.55 -8.56 -15.31
N ILE A 671 12.74 -7.72 -14.69
CA ILE A 671 13.09 -6.97 -13.48
C ILE A 671 12.07 -7.34 -12.41
N LEU A 672 12.53 -7.76 -11.23
CA LEU A 672 11.62 -8.14 -10.15
C LEU A 672 11.01 -6.90 -9.50
N VAL A 673 9.75 -6.96 -9.07
CA VAL A 673 9.12 -5.91 -8.25
C VAL A 673 8.88 -6.49 -6.87
N HIS A 674 9.52 -5.90 -5.86
CA HIS A 674 9.48 -6.37 -4.47
C HIS A 674 8.44 -5.63 -3.62
N GLY A 675 8.13 -6.18 -2.45
CA GLY A 675 7.41 -5.47 -1.39
C GLY A 675 5.93 -5.23 -1.62
N LEU A 676 5.30 -5.85 -2.64
CA LEU A 676 3.88 -5.69 -2.92
C LEU A 676 2.95 -6.42 -1.96
N ASN A 677 3.50 -7.42 -1.25
CA ASN A 677 2.77 -8.33 -0.39
C ASN A 677 3.13 -8.05 1.06
N ILE A 678 2.18 -8.29 1.95
CA ILE A 678 2.33 -8.03 3.39
C ILE A 678 2.85 -9.29 4.11
N GLY A 679 2.69 -10.48 3.51
CA GLY A 679 3.11 -11.74 4.10
C GLY A 679 2.07 -12.33 5.05
N PHE A 680 2.37 -13.53 5.57
CA PHE A 680 1.57 -14.22 6.59
C PHE A 680 2.03 -13.87 8.02
N GLY A 681 2.48 -12.63 8.22
CA GLY A 681 3.08 -12.14 9.45
C GLY A 681 4.53 -12.60 9.67
N ASP A 682 5.21 -11.94 10.59
CA ASP A 682 6.58 -12.25 10.99
C ASP A 682 6.72 -12.25 12.51
N VAL A 683 6.74 -13.47 13.09
CA VAL A 683 6.84 -13.69 14.53
C VAL A 683 8.22 -13.24 15.05
N THR A 684 9.28 -13.45 14.27
CA THR A 684 10.64 -13.05 14.68
C THR A 684 10.75 -11.53 14.70
N ALA A 685 10.28 -10.85 13.66
CA ALA A 685 10.25 -9.38 13.63
C ALA A 685 9.41 -8.78 14.76
N THR A 686 8.29 -9.43 15.10
CA THR A 686 7.45 -9.05 16.26
C THR A 686 8.24 -9.17 17.57
N MET A 687 8.93 -10.29 17.80
CA MET A 687 9.71 -10.51 19.02
C MET A 687 10.92 -9.57 19.14
N GLU A 688 11.58 -9.29 18.02
CA GLU A 688 12.79 -8.45 17.97
C GLU A 688 12.47 -6.95 17.91
N ASN A 689 11.19 -6.57 17.80
CA ASN A 689 10.74 -5.19 17.64
C ASN A 689 11.44 -4.48 16.48
N LEU A 690 11.53 -5.16 15.31
CA LEU A 690 12.18 -4.58 14.14
C LEU A 690 11.40 -3.36 13.63
N PRO A 691 12.08 -2.32 13.10
CA PRO A 691 11.45 -1.05 12.71
C PRO A 691 10.50 -1.23 11.53
N VAL A 692 9.25 -0.77 11.64
CA VAL A 692 8.18 -0.93 10.63
C VAL A 692 8.65 -0.43 9.25
N GLY A 693 8.92 -1.33 8.31
CA GLY A 693 9.44 -0.95 6.99
C GLY A 693 9.03 -1.92 5.88
N PHE A 694 8.41 -1.38 4.83
CA PHE A 694 8.28 -2.10 3.56
C PHE A 694 9.64 -2.12 2.87
N GLY A 695 10.09 -3.32 2.46
CA GLY A 695 11.23 -3.45 1.54
C GLY A 695 12.62 -3.30 2.15
N GLU A 696 12.85 -3.71 3.41
CA GLU A 696 14.22 -4.00 3.83
C GLU A 696 14.77 -5.15 2.98
N ALA A 697 15.54 -4.79 1.94
CA ALA A 697 16.60 -5.67 1.49
C ALA A 697 17.42 -5.97 2.74
N LYS A 698 17.66 -7.27 3.02
CA LYS A 698 18.59 -7.69 4.06
C LYS A 698 19.78 -6.73 4.07
N PRO A 699 20.20 -6.19 5.22
CA PRO A 699 21.38 -5.35 5.27
C PRO A 699 22.49 -6.09 4.52
N GLU A 700 23.14 -5.40 3.59
CA GLU A 700 24.33 -5.94 2.94
C GLU A 700 25.23 -6.49 4.05
N PRO A 701 25.81 -7.70 3.89
CA PRO A 701 26.60 -8.32 4.93
C PRO A 701 27.58 -7.29 5.47
N GLU A 702 27.67 -7.16 6.79
CA GLU A 702 28.54 -6.18 7.42
C GLU A 702 29.93 -6.25 6.76
N PRO A 703 30.66 -5.13 6.61
CA PRO A 703 31.99 -5.17 5.99
C PRO A 703 32.91 -6.22 6.64
N ALA A 704 32.65 -6.59 7.90
CA ALA A 704 33.27 -7.71 8.59
C ALA A 704 32.96 -9.09 7.97
N GLU A 705 31.71 -9.38 7.56
CA GLU A 705 31.32 -10.62 6.87
C GLU A 705 31.85 -10.68 5.43
N VAL A 706 31.88 -9.54 4.71
CA VAL A 706 32.53 -9.44 3.39
C VAL A 706 34.04 -9.67 3.52
N LEU A 707 34.67 -9.16 4.58
CA LEU A 707 36.07 -9.45 4.92
C LEU A 707 36.29 -10.93 5.24
N ILE A 708 35.39 -11.58 5.98
CA ILE A 708 35.49 -13.01 6.30
C ILE A 708 35.33 -13.89 5.04
N GLN A 709 34.41 -13.54 4.14
CA GLN A 709 34.25 -14.23 2.84
C GLN A 709 35.45 -13.96 1.89
N ALA A 710 36.03 -12.76 1.90
CA ALA A 710 37.23 -12.46 1.14
C ALA A 710 38.47 -13.21 1.68
N VAL A 711 38.60 -13.33 3.00
CA VAL A 711 39.68 -14.09 3.66
C VAL A 711 39.56 -15.60 3.37
N SER A 712 38.33 -16.13 3.26
CA SER A 712 38.08 -17.50 2.80
C SER A 712 38.53 -17.74 1.36
N CYS A 713 38.46 -16.72 0.49
CA CYS A 713 38.90 -16.82 -0.91
C CYS A 713 40.43 -16.72 -1.03
N CYS A 714 41.08 -15.90 -0.19
CA CYS A 714 42.53 -15.70 -0.20
C CYS A 714 43.33 -16.92 0.29
N ASN A 715 42.75 -17.78 1.14
CA ASN A 715 43.42 -19.02 1.56
C ASN A 715 43.60 -20.04 0.43
N HIS A 716 42.79 -19.99 -0.64
CA HIS A 716 42.94 -20.87 -1.80
C HIS A 716 43.89 -20.34 -2.89
N ILE A 717 44.20 -19.04 -2.88
CA ILE A 717 45.06 -18.40 -3.89
C ILE A 717 46.54 -18.44 -3.46
N ALA A 718 46.82 -18.48 -2.15
CA ALA A 718 48.17 -18.53 -1.60
C ALA A 718 48.93 -19.83 -1.96
N ASP A 719 48.23 -20.93 -2.26
CA ASP A 719 48.84 -22.22 -2.59
C ASP A 719 49.06 -22.45 -4.11
N CYS A 720 48.66 -21.52 -4.99
CA CYS A 720 48.65 -21.75 -6.44
C CYS A 720 49.27 -20.64 -7.32
N CYS A 721 49.82 -19.56 -6.74
CA CYS A 721 50.39 -18.46 -7.55
C CYS A 721 51.92 -18.35 -7.40
N CYS A 722 52.64 -18.46 -8.52
CA CYS A 722 54.07 -18.13 -8.54
C CYS A 722 54.26 -16.60 -8.56
N CYS A 723 55.39 -16.14 -8.02
CA CYS A 723 55.70 -14.73 -7.80
C CYS A 723 55.66 -13.84 -9.07
N MET A 724 55.85 -14.40 -10.26
CA MET A 724 55.74 -13.66 -11.52
C MET A 724 54.29 -13.38 -11.95
N CYS A 725 53.36 -14.29 -11.69
CA CYS A 725 51.94 -14.07 -11.99
C CYS A 725 51.32 -12.98 -11.12
N CYS A 726 51.78 -12.88 -9.86
CA CYS A 726 51.32 -11.85 -8.93
C CYS A 726 51.75 -10.44 -9.37
N ILE A 727 52.99 -10.29 -9.87
CA ILE A 727 53.50 -9.00 -10.38
C ILE A 727 52.77 -8.55 -11.65
N GLN A 728 52.40 -9.48 -12.53
CA GLN A 728 51.63 -9.15 -13.74
C GLN A 728 50.20 -8.69 -13.42
N ILE A 729 49.56 -9.27 -12.40
CA ILE A 729 48.23 -8.87 -11.94
C ILE A 729 48.27 -7.49 -11.27
N CYS A 730 49.31 -7.20 -10.47
CA CYS A 730 49.49 -5.89 -9.83
C CYS A 730 49.68 -4.74 -10.84
N ASN A 731 50.15 -5.01 -12.05
CA ASN A 731 50.32 -4.00 -13.10
C ASN A 731 49.02 -3.60 -13.81
N GLU A 732 47.91 -4.34 -13.63
CA GLU A 732 46.59 -4.00 -14.19
C GLU A 732 45.59 -3.49 -13.14
N MET A 733 46.03 -3.27 -11.89
CA MET A 733 45.16 -2.83 -10.80
C MET A 733 44.97 -1.30 -10.78
N ASN A 734 43.73 -0.85 -10.55
CA ASN A 734 43.36 0.55 -10.32
C ASN A 734 44.02 1.11 -9.04
N ASP A 735 44.35 2.40 -9.00
CA ASP A 735 45.06 3.11 -7.93
C ASP A 735 44.47 2.88 -6.53
N GLN A 736 43.15 2.73 -6.40
CA GLN A 736 42.50 2.43 -5.13
C GLN A 736 42.79 1.01 -4.61
N CYS A 737 42.88 0.02 -5.51
CA CYS A 737 43.24 -1.34 -5.14
C CYS A 737 44.73 -1.44 -4.77
N VAL A 738 45.59 -0.64 -5.41
CA VAL A 738 47.02 -0.54 -5.05
C VAL A 738 47.18 0.01 -3.64
N LEU A 739 46.42 1.04 -3.25
CA LEU A 739 46.45 1.59 -1.88
C LEU A 739 46.05 0.57 -0.82
N VAL A 740 44.97 -0.19 -1.06
CA VAL A 740 44.50 -1.24 -0.13
C VAL A 740 45.50 -2.39 -0.06
N LEU A 741 46.03 -2.84 -1.20
CA LEU A 741 47.04 -3.90 -1.24
C LEU A 741 48.33 -3.46 -0.53
N THR A 742 48.75 -2.21 -0.72
CA THR A 742 49.92 -1.65 -0.04
C THR A 742 49.70 -1.65 1.45
N LEU A 743 48.58 -1.12 1.95
CA LEU A 743 48.23 -1.13 3.39
C LEU A 743 48.21 -2.54 3.99
N LEU A 744 47.70 -3.52 3.24
CA LEU A 744 47.63 -4.91 3.66
C LEU A 744 49.03 -5.56 3.71
N CYS A 745 49.87 -5.28 2.71
CA CYS A 745 51.29 -5.70 2.73
C CYS A 745 52.07 -5.03 3.87
N THR A 746 51.83 -3.74 4.17
CA THR A 746 52.46 -3.06 5.31
C THR A 746 52.01 -3.66 6.64
N ALA A 747 50.73 -4.02 6.76
CA ALA A 747 50.21 -4.68 7.96
C ALA A 747 50.84 -6.06 8.14
N VAL A 748 50.92 -6.88 7.09
CA VAL A 748 51.54 -8.22 7.13
C VAL A 748 53.04 -8.12 7.45
N SER A 749 53.75 -7.13 6.91
CA SER A 749 55.15 -6.92 7.25
C SER A 749 55.35 -6.41 8.68
N CYS A 750 54.42 -5.63 9.24
CA CYS A 750 54.41 -5.30 10.67
C CYS A 750 54.17 -6.54 11.56
N PHE A 751 53.28 -7.45 11.16
CA PHE A 751 53.04 -8.71 11.89
C PHE A 751 54.24 -9.65 11.82
N ALA A 752 54.89 -9.78 10.65
CA ALA A 752 56.13 -10.54 10.52
C ALA A 752 57.28 -9.92 11.33
N CYS A 753 57.33 -8.59 11.46
CA CYS A 753 58.30 -7.91 12.32
C CYS A 753 58.03 -8.18 13.82
N MET A 754 56.76 -8.30 14.22
CA MET A 754 56.37 -8.69 15.59
C MET A 754 56.71 -10.14 15.90
N GLU A 755 56.48 -11.08 14.97
CA GLU A 755 56.91 -12.48 15.11
C GLU A 755 58.44 -12.59 15.21
N CYS A 756 59.17 -11.84 14.38
CA CYS A 756 60.63 -11.81 14.43
C CYS A 756 61.14 -11.23 15.76
N CYS A 757 60.48 -10.22 16.33
CA CYS A 757 60.78 -9.72 17.68
C CYS A 757 60.51 -10.76 18.77
N THR A 758 59.43 -11.55 18.68
CA THR A 758 59.15 -12.61 19.66
C THR A 758 60.13 -13.79 19.56
N LEU A 759 60.68 -14.07 18.39
CA LEU A 759 61.71 -15.10 18.17
C LEU A 759 63.11 -14.64 18.58
N CYS A 760 63.45 -13.35 18.42
CA CYS A 760 64.76 -12.80 18.78
C CYS A 760 64.87 -12.38 20.26
N CYS A 761 63.76 -12.07 20.94
CA CYS A 761 63.79 -11.56 22.32
C CYS A 761 63.47 -12.59 23.41
N ASN A 762 63.30 -13.88 23.08
CA ASN A 762 63.06 -14.95 24.05
C ASN A 762 64.30 -15.81 24.37
N SER A 763 65.51 -15.27 24.17
CA SER A 763 66.76 -15.90 24.61
C SER A 763 67.72 -14.91 25.26
N SER A 764 67.35 -14.38 26.43
CA SER A 764 68.26 -13.93 27.49
C SER A 764 67.45 -13.49 28.72
N GLU A 765 67.62 -14.25 29.81
CA GLU A 765 67.33 -14.03 31.25
C GLU A 765 66.43 -12.87 31.71
#